data_AF-A0A1B8A824-F1
#
_entry.id   AF-A0A1B8A824-F1
#
_cell.length_a   1.000
_cell.length_b   1.000
_cell.length_c   1.000
_cell.angle_alpha   90.00
_cell.angle_beta   90.00
_cell.angle_gamma   90.00
#
_symmetry.space_group_name_H-M   'P 1'
#
loop_
_entity.id
_entity.type
_entity.pdbx_description
1 polymer ?
#
loop_
_entity_poly.entity_id
_entity_poly.type
_entity_poly.pdbx_seq_one_letter_code
_entity_poly.pdbx_strand_id
1 'polypeptide(L)'
;IMDAGLRFKKHMAEAATRGLTAAMCLRRLRMLSPRTARQLFTATVAPAMDYASAVWSHARNERALSWFNRAQKIGARAITGAFRTVATAVMEAEANIQTVCERHAQAGMRMYINIKTVPKTHPLAALKVSASRRYMSPLKKLALAYEGSGTERMETIEAYAVPPWYNRVPLVREADREAAKIAAKNVNDIVIATSASDRGDRIVARYSATLAPRDDQNPYTAELEAIAMALRCMPDGLQCRELTVLSSSQSSLKAIARPQQQSGQTPSRHSARQIQPAAPISAPTTERPGKRVVNNDDDGLRLPEPLLQHKLLSLTQEVSKFTKFKLSPEQYHKLHSKIEKTFRCFDYEPRRGCLAIRMPSPTHGFFAIEFRDEVCKELNQIATSRTDKIKEVTRELKSAISSRVFLREVDEKEQLDEDNEADDGNEYNNKKEDDYKKYAIKREPDIQFQYPKTAYPGVVVEVSYSQNGKDLRRLAQDYILYSNADVKLFIGFDLSYDGGSSTVSTWRPKFINDGDDEDLVTVQYVQDRPFLSCDGQVQNPDEVLTIDVRDFATDEISKTWPDAEINIKFSRLAQLFNDAQQWQLEKETAKSSQVMKSKRVSRKRRLPSSSPQRLRSDDEEQIREWEQAVDLKSHKADADYVGDDTEDDDKRRLTKRRS
;
A
#
# COMPACT_ATOMS: atom_id res chain seq x y z
N ILE A 1 32.64 2.25 -0.07
CA ILE A 1 33.13 0.86 0.16
C ILE A 1 31.92 -0.07 0.03
N MET A 2 31.87 -0.91 -1.02
CA MET A 2 30.77 -1.87 -1.22
C MET A 2 30.87 -2.99 -0.17
N ASP A 3 29.73 -3.45 0.38
CA ASP A 3 29.72 -4.59 1.32
C ASP A 3 30.17 -5.84 0.55
N ALA A 4 31.12 -6.62 1.10
CA ALA A 4 31.71 -7.79 0.45
C ALA A 4 30.65 -8.84 0.08
N GLY A 5 29.54 -8.91 0.83
CA GLY A 5 28.40 -9.78 0.53
C GLY A 5 27.34 -9.18 -0.39
N LEU A 6 27.53 -7.96 -0.93
CA LEU A 6 26.53 -7.21 -1.71
C LEU A 6 25.14 -7.17 -1.04
N ARG A 7 25.10 -7.13 0.30
CA ARG A 7 23.84 -7.10 1.07
C ARG A 7 23.21 -5.71 1.11
N PHE A 8 23.96 -4.67 0.74
CA PHE A 8 23.58 -3.26 0.69
C PHE A 8 22.93 -2.66 1.96
N LYS A 9 22.96 -3.35 3.11
CA LYS A 9 22.35 -2.90 4.37
C LYS A 9 22.85 -1.52 4.81
N LYS A 10 24.18 -1.30 4.80
CA LYS A 10 24.81 -0.01 5.16
C LYS A 10 24.40 1.11 4.19
N HIS A 11 24.32 0.81 2.89
CA HIS A 11 23.94 1.78 1.85
C HIS A 11 22.48 2.21 2.00
N MET A 12 21.58 1.25 2.26
CA MET A 12 20.17 1.55 2.52
C MET A 12 19.98 2.36 3.80
N ALA A 13 20.70 2.01 4.88
CA ALA A 13 20.66 2.77 6.12
C ALA A 13 21.14 4.21 5.91
N GLU A 14 22.24 4.41 5.17
CA GLU A 14 22.78 5.74 4.87
C GLU A 14 21.85 6.57 3.97
N ALA A 15 21.25 5.98 2.94
CA ALA A 15 20.27 6.65 2.10
C ALA A 15 19.02 7.06 2.92
N ALA A 16 18.54 6.18 3.80
CA ALA A 16 17.41 6.46 4.67
C ALA A 16 17.73 7.56 5.70
N THR A 17 18.94 7.59 6.29
CA THR A 17 19.34 8.65 7.23
C THR A 17 19.48 10.00 6.54
N ARG A 18 20.11 10.05 5.34
CA ARG A 18 20.18 11.28 4.53
C ARG A 18 18.79 11.79 4.15
N GLY A 19 17.91 10.89 3.71
CA GLY A 19 16.52 11.20 3.43
C GLY A 19 15.75 11.72 4.64
N LEU A 20 15.95 11.11 5.81
CA LEU A 20 15.33 11.54 7.06
C LEU A 20 15.79 12.94 7.47
N THR A 21 17.08 13.22 7.36
CA THR A 21 17.65 14.55 7.64
C THR A 21 17.05 15.61 6.71
N ALA A 22 16.99 15.34 5.41
CA ALA A 22 16.34 16.24 4.44
C ALA A 22 14.86 16.47 4.76
N ALA A 23 14.11 15.41 5.12
CA ALA A 23 12.71 15.50 5.50
C ALA A 23 12.50 16.34 6.78
N MET A 24 13.39 16.21 7.76
CA MET A 24 13.36 17.03 8.97
C MET A 24 13.66 18.50 8.68
N CYS A 25 14.60 18.81 7.77
CA CYS A 25 14.86 20.17 7.31
C CYS A 25 13.62 20.77 6.61
N LEU A 26 12.99 20.02 5.70
CA LEU A 26 11.75 20.43 5.04
C LEU A 26 10.64 20.74 6.06
N ARG A 27 10.48 19.90 7.09
CA ARG A 27 9.48 20.09 8.15
C ARG A 27 9.71 21.36 8.99
N ARG A 28 10.95 21.84 9.11
CA ARG A 28 11.27 23.04 9.91
C ARG A 28 10.87 24.33 9.20
N LEU A 29 10.67 24.30 7.88
CA LEU A 29 10.23 25.45 7.11
C LEU A 29 8.77 25.74 7.41
N ARG A 30 8.47 26.98 7.83
CA ARG A 30 7.10 27.45 8.11
C ARG A 30 6.55 28.23 6.91
N MET A 31 5.21 28.33 6.82
CA MET A 31 4.50 29.16 5.83
C MET A 31 4.72 28.75 4.36
N LEU A 32 5.07 27.49 4.09
CA LEU A 32 5.16 26.99 2.72
C LEU A 32 3.79 26.62 2.16
N SER A 33 3.53 26.98 0.89
CA SER A 33 2.38 26.42 0.18
C SER A 33 2.58 24.90 -0.05
N PRO A 34 1.52 24.08 -0.05
CA PRO A 34 1.64 22.65 -0.33
C PRO A 34 2.32 22.35 -1.68
N ARG A 35 2.13 23.22 -2.67
CA ARG A 35 2.80 23.13 -3.98
C ARG A 35 4.31 23.30 -3.85
N THR A 36 4.76 24.33 -3.12
CA THR A 36 6.18 24.61 -2.88
C THR A 36 6.83 23.53 -2.02
N ALA A 37 6.14 23.09 -0.95
CA ALA A 37 6.61 22.03 -0.07
C ALA A 37 6.79 20.70 -0.84
N ARG A 38 5.83 20.35 -1.72
CA ARG A 38 5.96 19.18 -2.60
C ARG A 38 7.13 19.32 -3.56
N GLN A 39 7.32 20.50 -4.17
CA GLN A 39 8.46 20.73 -5.05
C GLN A 39 9.79 20.56 -4.31
N LEU A 40 9.91 21.08 -3.10
CA LEU A 40 11.09 20.91 -2.25
C LEU A 40 11.30 19.45 -1.83
N PHE A 41 10.24 18.71 -1.53
CA PHE A 41 10.30 17.28 -1.26
C PHE A 41 10.88 16.51 -2.45
N THR A 42 10.36 16.76 -3.65
CA THR A 42 10.84 16.12 -4.89
C THR A 42 12.28 16.51 -5.22
N ALA A 43 12.72 17.72 -4.85
CA ALA A 43 14.06 18.20 -5.14
C ALA A 43 15.12 17.78 -4.11
N THR A 44 14.75 17.50 -2.86
CA THR A 44 15.71 17.30 -1.75
C THR A 44 15.56 15.96 -1.03
N VAL A 45 14.33 15.55 -0.71
CA VAL A 45 14.06 14.38 0.12
C VAL A 45 14.05 13.10 -0.71
N ALA A 46 13.28 13.09 -1.81
CA ALA A 46 13.20 11.93 -2.70
C ALA A 46 14.57 11.55 -3.31
N PRO A 47 15.39 12.47 -3.85
CA PRO A 47 16.68 12.12 -4.43
C PRO A 47 17.69 11.58 -3.40
N ALA A 48 17.64 12.06 -2.16
CA ALA A 48 18.50 11.58 -1.08
C ALA A 48 18.17 10.13 -0.67
N MET A 49 16.89 9.76 -0.66
CA MET A 49 16.43 8.40 -0.38
C MET A 49 16.63 7.45 -1.55
N ASP A 50 16.41 7.92 -2.77
CA ASP A 50 16.38 7.09 -3.98
C ASP A 50 17.76 6.91 -4.62
N TYR A 51 18.78 7.55 -4.06
CA TYR A 51 20.13 7.49 -4.58
C TYR A 51 20.61 6.04 -4.69
N ALA A 52 21.00 5.65 -5.91
CA ALA A 52 21.39 4.28 -6.26
C ALA A 52 20.32 3.20 -5.99
N SER A 53 19.04 3.55 -5.82
CA SER A 53 17.95 2.60 -5.55
C SER A 53 17.82 1.51 -6.62
N ALA A 54 18.12 1.80 -7.88
CA ALA A 54 18.18 0.79 -8.95
C ALA A 54 19.22 -0.32 -8.69
N VAL A 55 20.23 -0.06 -7.83
CA VAL A 55 21.27 -1.03 -7.48
C VAL A 55 20.90 -1.84 -6.24
N TRP A 56 20.37 -1.23 -5.18
CA TRP A 56 20.16 -1.93 -3.89
C TRP A 56 18.71 -2.28 -3.55
N SER A 57 17.71 -1.73 -4.27
CA SER A 57 16.28 -1.95 -3.95
C SER A 57 15.86 -3.42 -3.99
N HIS A 58 16.52 -4.23 -4.80
CA HIS A 58 16.29 -5.67 -4.90
C HIS A 58 16.68 -6.45 -3.62
N ALA A 59 17.49 -5.86 -2.74
CA ALA A 59 17.94 -6.45 -1.47
C ALA A 59 17.18 -5.86 -0.26
N ARG A 60 16.21 -4.97 -0.52
CA ARG A 60 15.42 -4.30 0.51
C ARG A 60 14.38 -5.26 1.07
N ASN A 61 14.51 -5.58 2.35
CA ASN A 61 13.47 -6.27 3.13
C ASN A 61 12.51 -5.26 3.79
N GLU A 62 11.47 -5.75 4.45
CA GLU A 62 10.45 -4.92 5.12
C GLU A 62 11.05 -3.97 6.17
N ARG A 63 12.05 -4.45 6.92
CA ARG A 63 12.76 -3.63 7.92
C ARG A 63 13.45 -2.44 7.27
N ALA A 64 14.17 -2.65 6.16
CA ALA A 64 14.80 -1.56 5.41
C ALA A 64 13.76 -0.60 4.80
N LEU A 65 12.64 -1.13 4.31
CA LEU A 65 11.52 -0.30 3.80
C LEU A 65 10.92 0.60 4.90
N SER A 66 10.82 0.11 6.14
CA SER A 66 10.33 0.91 7.27
C SER A 66 11.13 2.20 7.51
N TRP A 67 12.46 2.17 7.27
CA TRP A 67 13.33 3.34 7.42
C TRP A 67 13.00 4.43 6.40
N PHE A 68 12.79 4.05 5.14
CA PHE A 68 12.38 4.98 4.09
C PHE A 68 10.95 5.50 4.31
N ASN A 69 10.04 4.63 4.73
CA ASN A 69 8.66 5.02 5.05
C ASN A 69 8.60 6.05 6.19
N ARG A 70 9.54 6.02 7.14
CA ARG A 70 9.65 7.04 8.18
C ARG A 70 9.99 8.43 7.62
N ALA A 71 10.98 8.51 6.72
CA ALA A 71 11.36 9.76 6.07
C ALA A 71 10.25 10.29 5.13
N GLN A 72 9.64 9.39 4.34
CA GLN A 72 8.48 9.66 3.50
C GLN A 72 7.30 10.21 4.31
N LYS A 73 6.95 9.59 5.45
CA LYS A 73 5.89 10.05 6.35
C LYS A 73 6.14 11.47 6.85
N ILE A 74 7.38 11.80 7.21
CA ILE A 74 7.75 13.14 7.68
C ILE A 74 7.63 14.16 6.54
N GLY A 75 8.08 13.82 5.33
CA GLY A 75 7.95 14.67 4.15
C GLY A 75 6.49 14.90 3.75
N ALA A 76 5.67 13.86 3.70
CA ALA A 76 4.25 13.94 3.40
C ALA A 76 3.49 14.83 4.41
N ARG A 77 3.86 14.74 5.70
CA ARG A 77 3.33 15.62 6.76
C ARG A 77 3.76 17.08 6.58
N ALA A 78 4.99 17.33 6.15
CA ALA A 78 5.46 18.70 5.88
C ALA A 78 4.69 19.34 4.71
N ILE A 79 4.22 18.55 3.75
CA ILE A 79 3.42 19.02 2.60
C ILE A 79 1.97 19.27 2.98
N THR A 80 1.34 18.34 3.69
CA THR A 80 -0.11 18.34 3.97
C THR A 80 -0.49 19.06 5.26
N GLY A 81 0.45 19.22 6.20
CA GLY A 81 0.15 19.70 7.56
C GLY A 81 -0.60 18.67 8.42
N ALA A 82 -0.71 17.41 7.96
CA ALA A 82 -1.49 16.37 8.63
C ALA A 82 -0.97 16.01 10.03
N PHE A 83 -1.90 15.61 10.90
CA PHE A 83 -1.61 15.16 12.27
C PHE A 83 -0.66 13.94 12.27
N ARG A 84 0.10 13.76 13.36
CA ARG A 84 1.09 12.67 13.48
C ARG A 84 0.51 11.26 13.33
N THR A 85 -0.78 11.11 13.63
CA THR A 85 -1.55 9.86 13.66
C THR A 85 -2.11 9.46 12.30
N VAL A 86 -2.14 10.38 11.32
CA VAL A 86 -2.67 10.07 9.99
C VAL A 86 -1.84 8.95 9.34
N ALA A 87 -2.54 8.01 8.68
CA ALA A 87 -1.92 6.91 7.96
C ALA A 87 -1.05 7.43 6.82
N THR A 88 0.11 6.80 6.61
CA THR A 88 1.08 7.23 5.58
C THR A 88 0.45 7.23 4.19
N ALA A 89 -0.31 6.19 3.83
CA ALA A 89 -0.97 6.09 2.53
C ALA A 89 -1.94 7.26 2.26
N VAL A 90 -2.69 7.71 3.27
CA VAL A 90 -3.58 8.88 3.15
C VAL A 90 -2.77 10.15 2.93
N MET A 91 -1.70 10.34 3.69
CA MET A 91 -0.85 11.52 3.52
C MET A 91 -0.10 11.52 2.19
N GLU A 92 0.30 10.36 1.66
CA GLU A 92 0.93 10.23 0.34
C GLU A 92 -0.05 10.61 -0.77
N ALA A 93 -1.30 10.13 -0.69
CA ALA A 93 -2.37 10.48 -1.61
C ALA A 93 -2.69 11.98 -1.57
N GLU A 94 -2.90 12.55 -0.37
CA GLU A 94 -3.19 13.98 -0.20
C GLU A 94 -2.01 14.89 -0.57
N ALA A 95 -0.77 14.45 -0.30
CA ALA A 95 0.42 15.18 -0.73
C ALA A 95 0.62 15.10 -2.25
N ASN A 96 -0.05 14.18 -2.94
CA ASN A 96 0.17 13.82 -4.34
C ASN A 96 1.65 13.49 -4.60
N ILE A 97 2.19 12.56 -3.80
CA ILE A 97 3.56 12.04 -3.95
C ILE A 97 3.53 10.52 -4.14
N GLN A 98 4.43 10.01 -4.98
CA GLN A 98 4.57 8.57 -5.20
C GLN A 98 5.18 7.88 -3.97
N THR A 99 4.74 6.64 -3.73
CA THR A 99 5.27 5.81 -2.65
C THR A 99 6.75 5.49 -2.88
N VAL A 100 7.47 5.13 -1.82
CA VAL A 100 8.87 4.72 -1.90
C VAL A 100 9.05 3.55 -2.88
N CYS A 101 8.15 2.57 -2.84
CA CYS A 101 8.21 1.40 -3.71
C CYS A 101 8.03 1.75 -5.18
N GLU A 102 7.06 2.59 -5.51
CA GLU A 102 6.83 3.05 -6.88
C GLU A 102 8.02 3.85 -7.41
N ARG A 103 8.59 4.75 -6.60
CA ARG A 103 9.78 5.54 -7.00
C ARG A 103 10.97 4.64 -7.30
N HIS A 104 11.23 3.65 -6.45
CA HIS A 104 12.32 2.69 -6.69
C HIS A 104 12.06 1.80 -7.91
N ALA A 105 10.81 1.35 -8.11
CA ALA A 105 10.43 0.59 -9.30
C ALA A 105 10.57 1.43 -10.57
N GLN A 106 10.12 2.69 -10.56
CA GLN A 106 10.32 3.61 -11.68
C GLN A 106 11.80 3.88 -11.95
N ALA A 107 12.62 4.03 -10.91
CA ALA A 107 14.07 4.19 -11.07
C ALA A 107 14.72 2.95 -11.69
N GLY A 108 14.31 1.75 -11.26
CA GLY A 108 14.75 0.48 -11.83
C GLY A 108 14.34 0.33 -13.30
N MET A 109 13.07 0.57 -13.61
CA MET A 109 12.51 0.55 -14.96
C MET A 109 13.24 1.55 -15.87
N ARG A 110 13.42 2.80 -15.41
CA ARG A 110 14.12 3.83 -16.19
C ARG A 110 15.56 3.45 -16.48
N MET A 111 16.27 2.87 -15.50
CA MET A 111 17.62 2.36 -15.72
C MET A 111 17.65 1.21 -16.72
N TYR A 112 16.70 0.29 -16.64
CA TYR A 112 16.56 -0.81 -17.61
C TYR A 112 16.36 -0.30 -19.03
N ILE A 113 15.39 0.61 -19.20
CA ILE A 113 15.07 1.27 -20.47
C ILE A 113 16.31 1.95 -21.03
N ASN A 114 16.99 2.78 -20.23
CA ASN A 114 18.19 3.50 -20.69
C ASN A 114 19.30 2.56 -21.18
N ILE A 115 19.45 1.38 -20.58
CA ILE A 115 20.43 0.38 -21.01
C ILE A 115 19.99 -0.34 -22.30
N LYS A 116 18.68 -0.48 -22.52
CA LYS A 116 18.13 -1.09 -23.74
C LYS A 116 18.06 -0.12 -24.92
N THR A 117 17.97 1.17 -24.67
CA THR A 117 17.87 2.19 -25.71
C THR A 117 19.23 2.74 -26.15
N VAL A 118 20.34 2.45 -25.48
CA VAL A 118 21.67 2.86 -26.00
C VAL A 118 22.02 2.17 -27.33
N PRO A 119 22.86 2.78 -28.19
CA PRO A 119 23.29 2.17 -29.44
C PRO A 119 23.96 0.83 -29.22
N LYS A 120 23.81 -0.10 -30.17
CA LYS A 120 24.47 -1.43 -30.13
C LYS A 120 26.00 -1.34 -30.02
N THR A 121 26.58 -0.22 -30.47
CA THR A 121 28.02 0.08 -30.35
C THR A 121 28.44 0.53 -28.95
N HIS A 122 27.49 0.86 -28.06
CA HIS A 122 27.77 1.33 -26.71
C HIS A 122 28.18 0.15 -25.80
N PRO A 123 29.19 0.31 -24.91
CA PRO A 123 29.66 -0.78 -24.05
C PRO A 123 28.55 -1.38 -23.16
N LEU A 124 27.59 -0.57 -22.70
CA LEU A 124 26.45 -1.05 -21.91
C LEU A 124 25.46 -1.93 -22.71
N ALA A 125 25.36 -1.74 -24.03
CA ALA A 125 24.54 -2.61 -24.89
C ALA A 125 25.22 -3.97 -25.12
N ALA A 126 26.56 -4.00 -25.12
CA ALA A 126 27.36 -5.21 -25.24
C ALA A 126 27.41 -6.04 -23.94
N LEU A 127 27.11 -5.42 -22.78
CA LEU A 127 27.06 -6.10 -21.49
C LEU A 127 25.91 -7.13 -21.46
N LYS A 128 26.27 -8.41 -21.56
CA LYS A 128 25.35 -9.51 -21.30
C LYS A 128 25.14 -9.62 -19.80
N VAL A 129 23.89 -9.50 -19.37
CA VAL A 129 23.48 -9.79 -18.00
C VAL A 129 23.94 -11.21 -17.65
N SER A 130 24.72 -11.36 -16.57
CA SER A 130 25.43 -12.62 -16.29
C SER A 130 24.47 -13.81 -16.08
N ALA A 131 24.89 -15.00 -16.53
CA ALA A 131 24.08 -16.21 -16.44
C ALA A 131 24.15 -16.91 -15.07
N SER A 132 25.04 -16.48 -14.16
CA SER A 132 25.22 -17.09 -12.83
C SER A 132 23.93 -17.05 -11.99
N ARG A 133 23.47 -18.22 -11.55
CA ARG A 133 22.33 -18.33 -10.61
C ARG A 133 22.78 -18.26 -9.14
N ARG A 134 24.04 -18.59 -8.84
CA ARG A 134 24.61 -18.59 -7.48
C ARG A 134 24.76 -17.18 -6.91
N TYR A 135 25.22 -16.23 -7.71
CA TYR A 135 25.35 -14.82 -7.31
C TYR A 135 24.59 -13.93 -8.30
N MET A 136 23.37 -13.55 -7.91
CA MET A 136 22.54 -12.67 -8.73
C MET A 136 23.00 -11.22 -8.60
N SER A 137 23.56 -10.67 -9.67
CA SER A 137 23.93 -9.25 -9.72
C SER A 137 22.69 -8.34 -9.69
N PRO A 138 22.81 -7.09 -9.20
CA PRO A 138 21.73 -6.10 -9.25
C PRO A 138 21.14 -5.92 -10.65
N LEU A 139 22.01 -5.83 -11.66
CA LEU A 139 21.63 -5.65 -13.06
C LEU A 139 20.80 -6.83 -13.58
N LYS A 140 21.09 -8.06 -13.12
CA LYS A 140 20.33 -9.25 -13.49
C LYS A 140 18.96 -9.27 -12.85
N LYS A 141 18.86 -8.94 -11.57
CA LYS A 141 17.56 -8.86 -10.88
C LYS A 141 16.67 -7.82 -11.56
N LEU A 142 17.25 -6.68 -11.93
CA LEU A 142 16.57 -5.61 -12.66
C LEU A 142 16.16 -6.06 -14.08
N ALA A 143 17.01 -6.78 -14.81
CA ALA A 143 16.66 -7.31 -16.13
C ALA A 143 15.53 -8.34 -16.07
N LEU A 144 15.54 -9.26 -15.09
CA LEU A 144 14.49 -10.26 -14.91
C LEU A 144 13.16 -9.62 -14.51
N ALA A 145 13.18 -8.59 -13.66
CA ALA A 145 11.98 -7.89 -13.24
C ALA A 145 11.23 -7.20 -14.40
N TYR A 146 11.92 -6.94 -15.51
CA TYR A 146 11.37 -6.21 -16.67
C TYR A 146 11.56 -6.96 -18.00
N GLU A 147 11.88 -8.26 -17.96
CA GLU A 147 11.97 -9.10 -19.15
C GLU A 147 10.57 -9.29 -19.75
N GLY A 148 10.41 -9.15 -21.07
CA GLY A 148 9.10 -9.26 -21.74
C GLY A 148 8.24 -7.98 -21.74
N SER A 149 8.71 -6.86 -21.17
CA SER A 149 7.98 -5.58 -21.14
C SER A 149 7.88 -4.83 -22.49
N GLY A 150 8.01 -5.53 -23.64
CA GLY A 150 7.85 -4.93 -24.97
C GLY A 150 9.01 -4.03 -25.41
N THR A 151 10.22 -4.25 -24.89
CA THR A 151 11.40 -3.41 -25.19
C THR A 151 11.85 -3.45 -26.66
N GLU A 152 11.33 -4.39 -27.45
CA GLU A 152 11.64 -4.52 -28.89
C GLU A 152 11.18 -3.32 -29.73
N ARG A 153 10.13 -2.62 -29.26
CA ARG A 153 9.60 -1.41 -29.92
C ARG A 153 10.31 -0.12 -29.50
N MET A 154 11.32 -0.18 -28.64
CA MET A 154 11.98 1.01 -28.12
C MET A 154 12.98 1.59 -29.11
N GLU A 155 12.92 2.90 -29.33
CA GLU A 155 13.89 3.59 -30.18
C GLU A 155 15.30 3.51 -29.59
N THR A 156 16.31 3.45 -30.45
CA THR A 156 17.70 3.61 -30.04
C THR A 156 18.01 5.08 -29.83
N ILE A 157 18.30 5.48 -28.60
CA ILE A 157 18.76 6.81 -28.20
C ILE A 157 20.26 6.90 -28.45
N GLU A 158 20.66 7.58 -29.52
CA GLU A 158 22.07 7.89 -29.76
C GLU A 158 22.54 9.00 -28.80
N ALA A 159 23.79 8.92 -28.31
CA ALA A 159 24.38 10.00 -27.54
C ALA A 159 24.36 11.30 -28.36
N TYR A 160 23.72 12.35 -27.85
CA TYR A 160 23.69 13.67 -28.50
C TYR A 160 24.82 14.51 -27.93
N ALA A 161 26.01 14.41 -28.55
CA ALA A 161 27.12 15.29 -28.28
C ALA A 161 27.18 16.33 -29.40
N VAL A 162 26.42 17.43 -29.25
CA VAL A 162 26.58 18.59 -30.13
C VAL A 162 27.31 19.68 -29.36
N PRO A 163 28.45 20.17 -29.88
CA PRO A 163 29.21 21.22 -29.23
C PRO A 163 28.36 22.48 -28.98
N PRO A 164 28.59 23.22 -27.88
CA PRO A 164 27.86 24.46 -27.57
C PRO A 164 27.87 25.50 -28.70
N TRP A 165 28.92 25.51 -29.51
CA TRP A 165 29.17 26.45 -30.61
C TRP A 165 28.63 26.00 -31.97
N TYR A 166 27.82 24.93 -32.03
CA TYR A 166 27.22 24.48 -33.28
C TYR A 166 26.07 25.40 -33.72
N ASN A 167 26.10 25.85 -34.99
CA ASN A 167 25.05 26.69 -35.57
C ASN A 167 23.72 25.95 -35.57
N ARG A 168 22.72 26.51 -34.89
CA ARG A 168 21.39 25.91 -34.75
C ARG A 168 20.44 26.47 -35.81
N VAL A 169 19.51 25.64 -36.27
CA VAL A 169 18.46 26.09 -37.19
C VAL A 169 17.65 27.21 -36.49
N PRO A 170 17.65 28.45 -37.01
CA PRO A 170 16.91 29.55 -36.42
C PRO A 170 15.41 29.28 -36.58
N LEU A 171 14.70 29.18 -35.47
CA LEU A 171 13.25 29.01 -35.47
C LEU A 171 12.57 30.37 -35.50
N VAL A 172 12.05 30.78 -36.66
CA VAL A 172 11.18 31.96 -36.79
C VAL A 172 9.78 31.57 -36.30
N ARG A 173 9.44 31.94 -35.05
CA ARG A 173 8.09 31.69 -34.50
C ARG A 173 7.22 32.92 -34.74
N GLU A 174 6.33 32.86 -35.71
CA GLU A 174 5.14 33.72 -35.70
C GLU A 174 3.98 32.92 -35.09
N ALA A 175 3.41 33.44 -34.01
CA ALA A 175 2.29 32.82 -33.29
C ALA A 175 0.96 32.95 -34.05
N ASP A 176 0.96 33.73 -35.14
CA ASP A 176 -0.20 34.02 -35.97
C ASP A 176 -0.09 33.31 -37.33
N ARG A 177 -1.14 32.54 -37.67
CA ARG A 177 -1.21 31.75 -38.90
C ARG A 177 -1.18 32.63 -40.14
N GLU A 178 -1.76 33.83 -40.07
CA GLU A 178 -1.80 34.76 -41.20
C GLU A 178 -0.47 35.48 -41.40
N ALA A 179 0.23 35.84 -40.31
CA ALA A 179 1.59 36.37 -40.39
C ALA A 179 2.55 35.34 -41.01
N ALA A 180 2.48 34.07 -40.59
CA ALA A 180 3.32 33.01 -41.13
C ALA A 180 3.08 32.77 -42.64
N LYS A 181 1.84 32.93 -43.12
CA LYS A 181 1.52 32.90 -44.55
C LYS A 181 2.10 34.10 -45.32
N ILE A 182 2.10 35.29 -44.71
CA ILE A 182 2.68 36.49 -45.31
C ILE A 182 4.20 36.36 -45.37
N ALA A 183 4.84 35.90 -44.30
CA ALA A 183 6.27 35.61 -44.26
C ALA A 183 6.66 34.57 -45.31
N ALA A 184 5.88 33.48 -45.44
CA ALA A 184 6.08 32.45 -46.46
C ALA A 184 5.98 32.96 -47.91
N LYS A 185 5.12 33.95 -48.17
CA LYS A 185 4.99 34.59 -49.49
C LYS A 185 6.17 35.51 -49.84
N ASN A 186 6.88 35.99 -48.82
CA ASN A 186 8.03 36.89 -48.96
C ASN A 186 9.38 36.14 -49.00
N VAL A 187 9.38 34.81 -48.91
CA VAL A 187 10.59 33.98 -49.07
C VAL A 187 10.92 33.88 -50.56
N ASN A 188 12.12 34.29 -50.93
CA ASN A 188 12.58 34.30 -52.33
C ASN A 188 13.14 32.94 -52.83
N ASP A 189 13.26 31.95 -51.95
CA ASP A 189 13.89 30.65 -52.24
C ASP A 189 12.93 29.45 -51.98
N ILE A 190 13.42 28.27 -51.59
CA ILE A 190 12.62 27.03 -51.54
C ILE A 190 11.78 26.95 -50.25
N VAL A 191 10.47 26.72 -50.41
CA VAL A 191 9.53 26.52 -49.30
C VAL A 191 9.03 25.07 -49.26
N ILE A 192 9.24 24.38 -48.15
CA ILE A 192 8.64 23.07 -47.87
C ILE A 192 7.44 23.25 -46.96
N ALA A 193 6.25 22.86 -47.39
CA ALA A 193 5.05 22.84 -46.56
C ALA A 193 4.68 21.42 -46.15
N THR A 194 4.69 21.16 -44.84
CA THR A 194 4.20 19.90 -44.24
C THR A 194 2.78 20.15 -43.71
N SER A 195 1.83 19.34 -44.22
CA SER A 195 0.37 19.39 -43.94
C SER A 195 -0.41 20.67 -44.33
N ALA A 196 0.05 21.45 -45.32
CA ALA A 196 -0.77 22.50 -45.92
C ALA A 196 -1.60 21.98 -47.10
N SER A 197 -2.93 22.05 -47.00
CA SER A 197 -3.87 21.81 -48.12
C SER A 197 -4.01 23.04 -49.03
N ASP A 198 -3.07 23.98 -49.01
CA ASP A 198 -3.21 25.23 -49.75
C ASP A 198 -2.79 25.07 -51.21
N ARG A 199 -3.71 25.40 -52.12
CA ARG A 199 -3.49 25.39 -53.58
C ARG A 199 -2.80 26.68 -53.98
N GLY A 200 -1.47 26.73 -53.83
CA GLY A 200 -0.64 27.80 -54.40
C GLY A 200 -0.25 27.50 -55.84
N ASP A 201 -0.22 28.51 -56.71
CA ASP A 201 0.01 28.41 -58.17
C ASP A 201 1.44 27.97 -58.60
N ARG A 202 2.33 27.62 -57.65
CA ARG A 202 3.73 27.22 -57.92
C ARG A 202 4.19 26.04 -57.05
N ILE A 203 3.70 24.83 -57.34
CA ILE A 203 4.10 23.59 -56.65
C ILE A 203 5.17 22.87 -57.49
N VAL A 204 6.35 22.62 -56.90
CA VAL A 204 7.46 21.92 -57.57
C VAL A 204 7.34 20.39 -57.43
N ALA A 205 6.95 19.89 -56.27
CA ALA A 205 6.74 18.46 -56.01
C ALA A 205 5.79 18.24 -54.82
N ARG A 206 5.07 17.10 -54.80
CA ARG A 206 4.16 16.71 -53.72
C ARG A 206 4.42 15.27 -53.31
N TYR A 207 4.59 15.05 -52.01
CA TYR A 207 4.80 13.72 -51.43
C TYR A 207 3.74 13.42 -50.37
N SER A 208 3.28 12.18 -50.32
CA SER A 208 2.36 11.68 -49.30
C SER A 208 2.75 10.26 -48.92
N ALA A 209 2.83 9.97 -47.63
CA ALA A 209 3.13 8.64 -47.12
C ALA A 209 2.24 8.33 -45.91
N THR A 210 1.84 7.06 -45.79
CA THR A 210 1.09 6.54 -44.65
C THR A 210 2.05 5.76 -43.76
N LEU A 211 2.16 6.14 -42.48
CA LEU A 211 3.17 5.60 -41.57
C LEU A 211 2.66 4.40 -40.78
N ALA A 212 1.57 4.55 -40.03
CA ALA A 212 0.96 3.48 -39.24
C ALA A 212 -0.45 3.90 -38.78
N PRO A 213 -1.23 2.98 -38.18
CA PRO A 213 -2.48 3.30 -37.49
C PRO A 213 -2.29 4.34 -36.38
N ARG A 214 -3.37 5.07 -36.06
CA ARG A 214 -3.35 6.14 -35.04
C ARG A 214 -3.06 5.62 -33.62
N ASP A 215 -3.25 4.33 -33.39
CA ASP A 215 -2.97 3.67 -32.11
C ASP A 215 -1.46 3.47 -31.89
N ASP A 216 -0.66 3.42 -32.97
CA ASP A 216 0.78 3.20 -32.91
C ASP A 216 1.61 4.48 -33.11
N GLN A 217 1.06 5.49 -33.80
CA GLN A 217 1.79 6.72 -34.15
C GLN A 217 1.00 7.98 -33.80
N ASN A 218 1.70 8.99 -33.27
CA ASN A 218 1.09 10.26 -32.91
C ASN A 218 1.19 11.27 -34.08
N PRO A 219 0.29 12.27 -34.17
CA PRO A 219 0.37 13.30 -35.22
C PRO A 219 1.70 14.06 -35.25
N TYR A 220 2.40 14.13 -34.12
CA TYR A 220 3.70 14.77 -34.02
C TYR A 220 4.83 13.96 -34.71
N THR A 221 4.83 12.63 -34.62
CA THR A 221 5.78 11.75 -35.33
C THR A 221 5.49 11.74 -36.82
N ALA A 222 4.22 11.82 -37.22
CA ALA A 222 3.83 11.94 -38.62
C ALA A 222 4.35 13.24 -39.27
N GLU A 223 4.26 14.37 -38.56
CA GLU A 223 4.77 15.66 -39.03
C GLU A 223 6.31 15.67 -39.12
N LEU A 224 7.02 15.07 -38.16
CA LEU A 224 8.48 14.95 -38.24
C LEU A 224 8.95 14.09 -39.41
N GLU A 225 8.27 12.97 -39.67
CA GLU A 225 8.59 12.10 -40.79
C GLU A 225 8.18 12.74 -42.13
N ALA A 226 7.14 13.57 -42.17
CA ALA A 226 6.80 14.36 -43.36
C ALA A 226 7.92 15.38 -43.69
N ILE A 227 8.48 16.04 -42.68
CA ILE A 227 9.66 16.91 -42.85
C ILE A 227 10.87 16.08 -43.32
N ALA A 228 11.11 14.92 -42.71
CA ALA A 228 12.20 14.00 -43.09
C ALA A 228 12.08 13.55 -44.55
N MET A 229 10.87 13.15 -44.96
CA MET A 229 10.57 12.69 -46.31
C MET A 229 10.74 13.80 -47.34
N ALA A 230 10.31 15.02 -47.03
CA ALA A 230 10.50 16.16 -47.92
C ALA A 230 12.00 16.49 -48.13
N LEU A 231 12.84 16.32 -47.10
CA LEU A 231 14.29 16.45 -47.22
C LEU A 231 14.92 15.28 -47.99
N ARG A 232 14.47 14.04 -47.76
CA ARG A 232 14.93 12.83 -48.48
C ARG A 232 14.65 12.88 -49.98
N CYS A 233 13.46 13.36 -50.35
CA CYS A 233 12.99 13.36 -51.73
C CYS A 233 13.38 14.65 -52.49
N MET A 234 14.19 15.52 -51.88
CA MET A 234 14.63 16.75 -52.51
C MET A 234 15.60 16.45 -53.67
N PRO A 235 15.36 17.00 -54.89
CA PRO A 235 16.28 16.86 -56.01
C PRO A 235 17.69 17.34 -55.68
N ASP A 236 18.71 16.61 -56.13
CA ASP A 236 20.12 16.87 -55.79
C ASP A 236 20.61 18.29 -56.15
N GLY A 237 20.01 18.93 -57.14
CA GLY A 237 20.33 20.31 -57.55
C GLY A 237 19.86 21.42 -56.60
N LEU A 238 19.12 21.09 -55.52
CA LEU A 238 18.50 22.05 -54.59
C LEU A 238 19.10 22.01 -53.17
N GLN A 239 20.05 21.12 -52.91
CA GLN A 239 20.61 20.86 -51.57
C GLN A 239 21.50 22.00 -51.01
N CYS A 240 21.88 22.99 -51.82
CA CYS A 240 22.73 24.13 -51.41
C CYS A 240 22.00 25.49 -51.36
N ARG A 241 20.66 25.49 -51.40
CA ARG A 241 19.83 26.71 -51.36
C ARG A 241 19.24 26.96 -49.97
N GLU A 242 18.79 28.19 -49.71
CA GLU A 242 18.15 28.52 -48.43
C GLU A 242 16.77 27.87 -48.37
N LEU A 243 16.55 27.06 -47.34
CA LEU A 243 15.34 26.25 -47.18
C LEU A 243 14.46 26.78 -46.06
N THR A 244 13.21 27.12 -46.38
CA THR A 244 12.21 27.45 -45.37
C THR A 244 11.21 26.31 -45.21
N VAL A 245 11.14 25.72 -44.02
CA VAL A 245 10.17 24.66 -43.69
C VAL A 245 8.99 25.24 -42.91
N LEU A 246 7.79 25.07 -43.45
CA LEU A 246 6.52 25.38 -42.83
C LEU A 246 5.88 24.10 -42.33
N SER A 247 5.51 24.08 -41.05
CA SER A 247 4.74 22.99 -40.45
C SER A 247 3.61 23.56 -39.62
N SER A 248 2.46 22.89 -39.66
CA SER A 248 1.33 23.22 -38.78
C SER A 248 1.55 22.73 -37.34
N SER A 249 2.57 21.88 -37.10
CA SER A 249 2.90 21.31 -35.80
C SER A 249 3.95 22.14 -35.04
N GLN A 250 3.47 22.95 -34.09
CA GLN A 250 4.34 23.75 -33.23
C GLN A 250 5.27 22.90 -32.36
N SER A 251 4.86 21.68 -31.99
CA SER A 251 5.68 20.74 -31.22
C SER A 251 6.86 20.22 -32.04
N SER A 252 6.64 19.83 -33.30
CA SER A 252 7.66 19.31 -34.21
C SER A 252 8.75 20.37 -34.48
N LEU A 253 8.33 21.61 -34.73
CA LEU A 253 9.25 22.74 -34.92
C LEU A 253 10.09 23.06 -33.67
N LYS A 254 9.49 23.00 -32.47
CA LYS A 254 10.23 23.19 -31.20
C LYS A 254 11.26 22.08 -30.96
N ALA A 255 10.94 20.84 -31.34
CA ALA A 255 11.84 19.71 -31.18
C ALA A 255 13.08 19.84 -32.08
N ILE A 256 12.89 20.25 -33.34
CA ILE A 256 13.98 20.53 -34.28
C ILE A 256 14.84 21.71 -33.80
N ALA A 257 14.21 22.78 -33.28
CA ALA A 257 14.92 23.96 -32.78
C ALA A 257 15.69 23.73 -31.46
N ARG A 258 15.24 22.77 -30.64
CA ARG A 258 15.82 22.43 -29.34
C ARG A 258 15.95 20.90 -29.18
N PRO A 259 16.92 20.26 -29.85
CA PRO A 259 17.09 18.80 -29.87
C PRO A 259 17.56 18.18 -28.53
N GLN A 260 17.48 18.90 -27.42
CA GLN A 260 18.00 18.49 -26.10
C GLN A 260 17.16 17.40 -25.41
N GLN A 261 16.02 16.97 -25.98
CA GLN A 261 15.16 15.93 -25.39
C GLN A 261 15.27 14.62 -26.18
N GLN A 262 15.51 13.53 -25.45
CA GLN A 262 15.99 12.25 -26.00
C GLN A 262 14.93 11.34 -26.63
N SER A 263 13.64 11.68 -26.58
CA SER A 263 12.58 10.83 -27.17
C SER A 263 12.04 11.41 -28.47
N GLY A 264 11.92 10.57 -29.50
CA GLY A 264 11.60 10.95 -30.89
C GLY A 264 12.84 11.21 -31.75
N GLN A 265 13.98 10.62 -31.39
CA GLN A 265 15.26 10.85 -32.06
C GLN A 265 15.34 10.19 -33.44
N THR A 266 14.68 9.05 -33.64
CA THR A 266 14.73 8.36 -34.94
C THR A 266 14.21 9.27 -36.07
N PRO A 267 12.99 9.83 -36.04
CA PRO A 267 12.56 10.77 -37.09
C PRO A 267 13.39 12.07 -37.11
N SER A 268 13.64 12.67 -35.92
CA SER A 268 14.28 13.99 -35.80
C SER A 268 15.73 14.02 -36.30
N ARG A 269 16.51 12.95 -36.05
CA ARG A 269 17.90 12.84 -36.50
C ARG A 269 18.04 12.40 -37.95
N HIS A 270 17.10 11.63 -38.52
CA HIS A 270 17.16 11.35 -39.95
C HIS A 270 16.99 12.65 -40.76
N SER A 271 16.08 13.53 -40.34
CA SER A 271 15.94 14.88 -40.89
C SER A 271 17.20 15.72 -40.66
N ALA A 272 17.79 15.68 -39.46
CA ALA A 272 18.97 16.49 -39.12
C ALA A 272 20.30 15.97 -39.72
N ARG A 273 20.48 14.65 -39.91
CA ARG A 273 21.66 14.06 -40.55
C ARG A 273 21.71 14.34 -42.05
N GLN A 274 20.57 14.50 -42.71
CA GLN A 274 20.54 14.88 -44.13
C GLN A 274 20.89 16.36 -44.36
N ILE A 275 20.92 17.14 -43.28
CA ILE A 275 21.30 18.55 -43.35
C ILE A 275 22.84 18.70 -43.35
N GLN A 276 23.66 17.67 -42.99
CA GLN A 276 25.14 17.79 -42.84
C GLN A 276 25.97 16.48 -43.05
N PRO A 277 27.29 16.54 -43.39
CA PRO A 277 28.11 15.42 -43.91
C PRO A 277 28.71 14.45 -42.84
N ALA A 278 29.12 13.25 -43.29
CA ALA A 278 29.37 12.03 -42.48
C ALA A 278 30.84 11.69 -42.13
N ALA A 279 31.06 10.95 -41.00
CA ALA A 279 32.02 9.81 -40.76
C ALA A 279 32.30 9.59 -39.23
N PRO A 280 33.05 8.54 -38.76
CA PRO A 280 32.81 7.09 -38.87
C PRO A 280 32.83 6.34 -37.50
N ILE A 281 32.47 5.05 -37.54
CA ILE A 281 32.19 4.11 -36.42
C ILE A 281 33.42 3.25 -36.08
N SER A 282 33.55 2.73 -34.85
CA SER A 282 34.42 1.58 -34.52
C SER A 282 33.78 0.65 -33.48
N ALA A 283 34.10 -0.64 -33.58
CA ALA A 283 33.32 -1.80 -33.11
C ALA A 283 34.18 -2.74 -32.19
N PRO A 284 33.81 -4.01 -31.89
CA PRO A 284 33.52 -4.49 -30.53
C PRO A 284 34.30 -5.78 -30.13
N THR A 285 34.17 -6.30 -28.90
CA THR A 285 34.68 -7.66 -28.55
C THR A 285 34.00 -8.15 -27.24
N THR A 286 32.94 -8.98 -27.28
CA THR A 286 32.86 -10.48 -27.15
C THR A 286 33.43 -11.01 -25.81
N GLU A 287 32.80 -11.87 -25.00
CA GLU A 287 32.09 -13.17 -25.17
C GLU A 287 31.15 -13.44 -23.94
N ARG A 288 29.99 -14.15 -23.96
CA ARG A 288 29.62 -15.58 -24.19
C ARG A 288 30.00 -16.54 -23.02
N PRO A 289 29.23 -17.65 -22.78
CA PRO A 289 28.26 -17.72 -21.67
C PRO A 289 28.36 -19.01 -20.78
N GLY A 290 27.71 -19.06 -19.61
CA GLY A 290 27.68 -20.29 -18.78
C GLY A 290 26.52 -20.39 -17.77
N LYS A 291 25.77 -21.49 -17.86
CA LYS A 291 24.42 -21.80 -17.36
C LYS A 291 24.25 -21.98 -15.83
N ARG A 292 23.22 -21.32 -15.29
CA ARG A 292 21.98 -21.81 -14.63
C ARG A 292 21.86 -23.25 -14.04
N VAL A 293 21.47 -23.38 -12.74
CA VAL A 293 20.37 -24.24 -12.17
C VAL A 293 19.59 -23.47 -11.03
N VAL A 294 18.23 -23.52 -11.01
CA VAL A 294 17.18 -22.73 -10.26
C VAL A 294 16.42 -23.69 -9.35
N ASN A 295 15.81 -23.20 -8.27
CA ASN A 295 14.54 -23.73 -7.71
C ASN A 295 13.63 -22.55 -7.27
N ASN A 296 12.32 -22.69 -7.51
CA ASN A 296 11.19 -21.78 -7.26
C ASN A 296 10.37 -22.28 -6.06
N ASP A 297 9.51 -21.44 -5.45
CA ASP A 297 8.21 -21.79 -4.81
C ASP A 297 7.49 -20.53 -4.23
N ASP A 298 6.30 -20.15 -4.74
CA ASP A 298 5.22 -19.38 -4.07
C ASP A 298 3.93 -19.44 -4.92
N ASP A 299 2.80 -19.87 -4.34
CA ASP A 299 1.60 -20.36 -5.06
C ASP A 299 0.25 -19.82 -4.51
N GLY A 300 -0.55 -19.17 -5.39
CA GLY A 300 -1.96 -19.49 -5.69
C GLY A 300 -3.17 -19.42 -4.72
N LEU A 301 -3.10 -19.20 -3.40
CA LEU A 301 -4.25 -19.57 -2.52
C LEU A 301 -5.52 -18.63 -2.53
N ARG A 302 -6.71 -19.20 -2.83
CA ARG A 302 -8.06 -18.56 -2.79
C ARG A 302 -8.71 -18.60 -1.38
N LEU A 303 -9.58 -17.63 -1.05
CA LEU A 303 -10.37 -17.67 0.21
C LEU A 303 -11.43 -18.79 0.11
N PRO A 304 -11.76 -19.46 1.22
CA PRO A 304 -12.87 -20.41 1.28
C PRO A 304 -14.18 -19.79 0.79
N GLU A 305 -14.93 -20.56 0.01
CA GLU A 305 -16.20 -20.15 -0.60
C GLU A 305 -17.23 -19.59 0.39
N PRO A 306 -17.41 -20.13 1.61
CA PRO A 306 -18.33 -19.55 2.60
C PRO A 306 -17.98 -18.11 2.99
N LEU A 307 -16.68 -17.77 3.04
CA LEU A 307 -16.24 -16.41 3.36
C LEU A 307 -16.47 -15.45 2.20
N LEU A 308 -16.25 -15.90 0.96
CA LEU A 308 -16.53 -15.12 -0.24
C LEU A 308 -18.03 -14.84 -0.38
N GLN A 309 -18.87 -15.85 -0.18
CA GLN A 309 -20.32 -15.71 -0.23
C GLN A 309 -20.83 -14.74 0.85
N HIS A 310 -20.34 -14.86 2.09
CA HIS A 310 -20.67 -13.92 3.16
C HIS A 310 -20.26 -12.48 2.82
N LYS A 311 -19.09 -12.28 2.18
CA LYS A 311 -18.67 -10.97 1.73
C LYS A 311 -19.58 -10.41 0.65
N LEU A 312 -19.98 -11.21 -0.34
CA LEU A 312 -20.88 -10.79 -1.41
C LEU A 312 -22.26 -10.40 -0.87
N LEU A 313 -22.85 -11.25 -0.02
CA LEU A 313 -24.16 -10.98 0.57
C LEU A 313 -24.11 -9.78 1.54
N SER A 314 -22.97 -9.49 2.19
CA SER A 314 -22.83 -8.30 3.03
C SER A 314 -22.97 -6.98 2.27
N LEU A 315 -22.80 -6.99 0.94
CA LEU A 315 -22.98 -5.82 0.07
C LEU A 315 -24.45 -5.56 -0.27
N THR A 316 -25.32 -6.57 -0.13
CA THR A 316 -26.77 -6.48 -0.43
C THR A 316 -27.63 -6.27 0.82
N GLN A 317 -27.01 -6.08 2.00
CA GLN A 317 -27.66 -5.86 3.31
C GLN A 317 -28.56 -7.02 3.82
N GLU A 318 -28.47 -8.22 3.24
CA GLU A 318 -29.33 -9.37 3.57
C GLU A 318 -28.70 -10.40 4.52
N VAL A 319 -27.58 -10.09 5.21
CA VAL A 319 -26.82 -11.06 6.02
C VAL A 319 -26.86 -10.72 7.50
N SER A 320 -26.82 -11.78 8.33
CA SER A 320 -26.53 -11.67 9.76
C SER A 320 -25.30 -10.79 10.03
N LYS A 321 -25.46 -9.85 10.96
CA LYS A 321 -24.39 -8.94 11.42
C LYS A 321 -23.28 -9.68 12.19
N PHE A 322 -23.51 -10.95 12.53
CA PHE A 322 -22.57 -11.81 13.22
C PHE A 322 -22.62 -13.22 12.64
N THR A 323 -21.49 -13.73 12.16
CA THR A 323 -21.42 -15.08 11.56
C THR A 323 -20.13 -15.79 11.97
N LYS A 324 -20.25 -17.07 12.34
CA LYS A 324 -19.14 -17.94 12.71
C LYS A 324 -18.82 -18.91 11.57
N PHE A 325 -17.54 -19.06 11.26
CA PHE A 325 -17.02 -19.97 10.25
C PHE A 325 -16.03 -20.95 10.89
N LYS A 326 -16.00 -22.18 10.38
CA LYS A 326 -14.98 -23.16 10.76
C LYS A 326 -13.74 -22.98 9.88
N LEU A 327 -12.60 -22.78 10.53
CA LEU A 327 -11.31 -22.58 9.88
C LEU A 327 -10.19 -23.08 10.81
N SER A 328 -9.39 -24.06 10.36
CA SER A 328 -8.31 -24.61 11.19
C SER A 328 -7.20 -23.58 11.44
N PRO A 329 -6.38 -23.71 12.50
CA PRO A 329 -5.28 -22.78 12.79
C PRO A 329 -4.32 -22.60 11.61
N GLU A 330 -4.02 -23.69 10.89
CA GLU A 330 -3.16 -23.70 9.72
C GLU A 330 -3.77 -22.94 8.54
N GLN A 331 -5.06 -23.17 8.25
CA GLN A 331 -5.78 -22.47 7.20
C GLN A 331 -5.90 -20.98 7.53
N TYR A 332 -6.23 -20.65 8.78
CA TYR A 332 -6.29 -19.28 9.25
C TYR A 332 -4.95 -18.57 9.11
N HIS A 333 -3.85 -19.19 9.51
CA HIS A 333 -2.51 -18.60 9.37
C HIS A 333 -2.13 -18.37 7.90
N LYS A 334 -2.35 -19.36 7.02
CA LYS A 334 -2.11 -19.23 5.57
C LYS A 334 -2.96 -18.12 4.93
N LEU A 335 -4.21 -17.96 5.36
CA LEU A 335 -5.17 -17.02 4.78
C LEU A 335 -5.24 -15.67 5.51
N HIS A 336 -4.50 -15.48 6.61
CA HIS A 336 -4.63 -14.34 7.52
C HIS A 336 -4.59 -13.00 6.79
N SER A 337 -3.57 -12.78 5.94
CA SER A 337 -3.41 -11.54 5.16
C SER A 337 -4.61 -11.25 4.25
N LYS A 338 -5.25 -12.30 3.73
CA LYS A 338 -6.40 -12.18 2.83
C LYS A 338 -7.71 -11.94 3.60
N ILE A 339 -7.89 -12.60 4.75
CA ILE A 339 -9.01 -12.38 5.67
C ILE A 339 -8.96 -10.94 6.19
N GLU A 340 -7.80 -10.46 6.62
CA GLU A 340 -7.58 -9.10 7.13
C GLU A 340 -7.86 -8.01 6.09
N LYS A 341 -7.54 -8.25 4.81
CA LYS A 341 -7.90 -7.34 3.71
C LYS A 341 -9.40 -7.33 3.39
N THR A 342 -10.11 -8.41 3.72
CA THR A 342 -11.50 -8.62 3.29
C THR A 342 -12.50 -8.18 4.35
N PHE A 343 -12.24 -8.47 5.62
CA PHE A 343 -13.14 -8.21 6.75
C PHE A 343 -12.55 -7.19 7.72
N ARG A 344 -13.37 -6.20 8.11
CA ARG A 344 -12.93 -5.10 8.96
C ARG A 344 -12.76 -5.49 10.42
N CYS A 345 -13.68 -6.30 10.95
CA CYS A 345 -13.68 -6.74 12.35
C CYS A 345 -13.91 -8.25 12.41
N PHE A 346 -12.99 -8.99 13.05
CA PHE A 346 -13.14 -10.44 13.24
C PHE A 346 -12.33 -10.96 14.43
N ASP A 347 -12.85 -12.01 15.04
CA ASP A 347 -12.20 -12.74 16.13
C ASP A 347 -11.86 -14.16 15.68
N TYR A 348 -10.79 -14.74 16.23
CA TYR A 348 -10.37 -16.10 15.90
C TYR A 348 -10.03 -16.89 17.15
N GLU A 349 -10.63 -18.08 17.27
CA GLU A 349 -10.42 -19.03 18.34
C GLU A 349 -9.72 -20.29 17.79
N PRO A 350 -8.40 -20.44 17.97
CA PRO A 350 -7.62 -21.54 17.39
C PRO A 350 -8.09 -22.93 17.83
N ARG A 351 -8.28 -23.17 19.14
CA ARG A 351 -8.72 -24.49 19.66
C ARG A 351 -10.03 -24.97 19.06
N ARG A 352 -10.96 -24.06 18.80
CA ARG A 352 -12.29 -24.39 18.22
C ARG A 352 -12.31 -24.29 16.71
N GLY A 353 -11.19 -23.87 16.10
CA GLY A 353 -11.07 -23.52 14.68
C GLY A 353 -12.20 -22.60 14.26
N CYS A 354 -12.48 -21.54 15.03
CA CYS A 354 -13.67 -20.72 14.84
C CYS A 354 -13.29 -19.27 14.50
N LEU A 355 -13.64 -18.84 13.29
CA LEU A 355 -13.52 -17.45 12.82
C LEU A 355 -14.89 -16.76 12.97
N ALA A 356 -15.00 -15.77 13.83
CA ALA A 356 -16.21 -14.98 14.01
C ALA A 356 -16.06 -13.64 13.28
N ILE A 357 -16.88 -13.38 12.27
CA ILE A 357 -16.93 -12.11 11.55
C ILE A 357 -18.01 -11.23 12.16
N ARG A 358 -17.63 -10.00 12.50
CA ARG A 358 -18.52 -8.99 13.09
C ARG A 358 -18.73 -7.85 12.10
N MET A 359 -20.00 -7.52 11.84
CA MET A 359 -20.43 -6.41 11.00
C MET A 359 -21.18 -5.38 11.86
N PRO A 360 -20.45 -4.52 12.60
CA PRO A 360 -21.08 -3.53 13.48
C PRO A 360 -21.96 -2.57 12.69
N SER A 361 -23.16 -2.29 13.21
CA SER A 361 -24.03 -1.27 12.64
C SER A 361 -23.44 0.13 12.87
N PRO A 362 -23.81 1.14 12.08
CA PRO A 362 -23.39 2.51 12.35
C PRO A 362 -23.76 3.00 13.76
N THR A 363 -24.97 2.69 14.23
CA THR A 363 -25.41 3.04 15.59
C THR A 363 -24.59 2.36 16.67
N HIS A 364 -24.20 1.09 16.50
CA HIS A 364 -23.27 0.39 17.40
C HIS A 364 -21.93 1.14 17.47
N GLY A 365 -21.39 1.53 16.31
CA GLY A 365 -20.16 2.29 16.23
C GLY A 365 -20.25 3.66 16.91
N PHE A 366 -21.36 4.39 16.73
CA PHE A 366 -21.58 5.67 17.40
C PHE A 366 -21.72 5.50 18.92
N PHE A 367 -22.54 4.56 19.38
CA PHE A 367 -22.70 4.31 20.82
C PHE A 367 -21.37 3.96 21.50
N ALA A 368 -20.56 3.10 20.88
CA ALA A 368 -19.25 2.74 21.42
C ALA A 368 -18.31 3.96 21.54
N ILE A 369 -18.33 4.88 20.56
CA ILE A 369 -17.56 6.12 20.60
C ILE A 369 -18.06 7.05 21.72
N GLU A 370 -19.37 7.28 21.77
CA GLU A 370 -20.00 8.16 22.76
C GLU A 370 -19.80 7.64 24.19
N PHE A 371 -19.92 6.33 24.42
CA PHE A 371 -19.63 5.72 25.72
C PHE A 371 -18.15 5.85 26.11
N ARG A 372 -17.23 5.57 25.17
CA ARG A 372 -15.79 5.79 25.41
C ARG A 372 -15.51 7.22 25.83
N ASP A 373 -16.09 8.18 25.13
CA ASP A 373 -15.85 9.60 25.34
C ASP A 373 -16.47 10.06 26.68
N GLU A 374 -17.61 9.49 27.10
CA GLU A 374 -18.18 9.70 28.44
C GLU A 374 -17.24 9.17 29.54
N VAL A 375 -16.68 7.97 29.40
CA VAL A 375 -15.67 7.44 30.36
C VAL A 375 -14.45 8.35 30.42
N CYS A 376 -13.93 8.80 29.27
CA CYS A 376 -12.80 9.73 29.22
C CYS A 376 -13.12 11.08 29.88
N LYS A 377 -14.35 11.58 29.71
CA LYS A 377 -14.82 12.81 30.32
C LYS A 377 -14.89 12.69 31.85
N GLU A 378 -15.43 11.59 32.37
CA GLU A 378 -15.45 11.33 33.82
C GLU A 378 -14.03 11.19 34.40
N LEU A 379 -13.13 10.47 33.73
CA LEU A 379 -11.72 10.40 34.10
C LEU A 379 -11.06 11.79 34.21
N ASN A 380 -11.33 12.67 33.25
CA ASN A 380 -10.80 14.04 33.27
C ASN A 380 -11.39 14.90 34.41
N GLN A 381 -12.66 14.68 34.77
CA GLN A 381 -13.29 15.35 35.92
C GLN A 381 -12.65 14.90 37.24
N ILE A 382 -12.43 13.59 37.40
CA ILE A 382 -11.73 13.03 38.57
C ILE A 382 -10.29 13.58 38.65
N ALA A 383 -9.58 13.64 37.51
CA ALA A 383 -8.24 14.21 37.44
C ALA A 383 -8.21 15.69 37.89
N THR A 384 -9.22 16.47 37.52
CA THR A 384 -9.27 17.90 37.85
C THR A 384 -9.60 18.15 39.32
N SER A 385 -10.41 17.27 39.94
CA SER A 385 -10.93 17.44 41.30
C SER A 385 -10.06 16.82 42.41
N ARG A 386 -9.13 15.93 42.08
CA ARG A 386 -8.37 15.13 43.07
C ARG A 386 -6.85 15.33 43.02
N THR A 387 -6.13 14.51 43.77
CA THR A 387 -4.67 14.54 44.00
C THR A 387 -3.84 14.47 42.71
N ASP A 388 -2.61 14.98 42.76
CA ASP A 388 -1.71 15.00 41.60
C ASP A 388 -1.35 13.60 41.08
N LYS A 389 -1.44 12.55 41.91
CA LYS A 389 -1.26 11.16 41.50
C LYS A 389 -2.33 10.68 40.51
N ILE A 390 -3.61 11.05 40.71
CA ILE A 390 -4.68 10.66 39.77
C ILE A 390 -4.50 11.33 38.42
N LYS A 391 -4.05 12.60 38.43
CA LYS A 391 -3.75 13.34 37.19
C LYS A 391 -2.67 12.64 36.36
N GLU A 392 -1.65 12.10 37.02
CA GLU A 392 -0.59 11.35 36.34
C GLU A 392 -1.12 10.06 35.71
N VAL A 393 -1.89 9.27 36.47
CA VAL A 393 -2.49 8.01 36.01
C VAL A 393 -3.45 8.24 34.82
N THR A 394 -4.40 9.16 34.97
CA THR A 394 -5.40 9.48 33.94
C THR A 394 -4.77 10.01 32.65
N ARG A 395 -3.66 10.75 32.73
CA ARG A 395 -2.92 11.24 31.55
C ARG A 395 -2.21 10.13 30.78
N GLU A 396 -1.77 9.08 31.48
CA GLU A 396 -1.06 7.96 30.86
C GLU A 396 -2.01 6.91 30.26
N LEU A 397 -3.23 6.82 30.77
CA LEU A 397 -4.23 5.86 30.29
C LEU A 397 -4.53 6.08 28.80
N LYS A 398 -4.43 5.00 28.01
CA LYS A 398 -4.76 5.00 26.59
C LYS A 398 -6.09 4.31 26.36
N SER A 399 -7.02 5.00 25.70
CA SER A 399 -8.23 4.37 25.18
C SER A 399 -8.09 4.09 23.69
N ALA A 400 -8.53 2.92 23.25
CA ALA A 400 -8.51 2.52 21.85
C ALA A 400 -9.83 1.82 21.46
N ILE A 401 -10.19 1.92 20.19
CA ILE A 401 -11.37 1.29 19.60
C ILE A 401 -10.88 0.23 18.61
N SER A 402 -11.50 -0.95 18.59
CA SER A 402 -11.22 -2.03 17.63
C SER A 402 -9.73 -2.39 17.49
N SER A 403 -8.99 -2.37 18.61
CA SER A 403 -7.57 -2.76 18.65
C SER A 403 -7.45 -4.22 19.04
N ARG A 404 -6.45 -4.94 18.51
CA ARG A 404 -6.33 -6.40 18.67
C ARG A 404 -5.74 -6.78 20.03
N VAL A 405 -6.32 -7.80 20.65
CA VAL A 405 -5.82 -8.47 21.85
C VAL A 405 -5.57 -9.94 21.52
N PHE A 406 -4.42 -10.47 21.94
CA PHE A 406 -4.03 -11.85 21.73
C PHE A 406 -3.93 -12.55 23.10
N LEU A 407 -4.84 -13.49 23.36
CA LEU A 407 -5.01 -14.14 24.65
C LEU A 407 -4.43 -15.57 24.61
N ARG A 408 -3.81 -16.02 25.71
CA ARG A 408 -3.15 -17.33 25.81
C ARG A 408 -3.96 -18.26 26.71
N GLU A 409 -4.20 -19.48 26.25
CA GLU A 409 -4.91 -20.48 27.06
C GLU A 409 -3.98 -21.38 27.89
N VAL A 410 -2.66 -21.29 27.72
CA VAL A 410 -1.64 -22.05 28.46
C VAL A 410 -0.43 -21.14 28.69
N ASP A 411 0.11 -21.13 29.91
CA ASP A 411 1.36 -20.46 30.23
C ASP A 411 2.57 -21.31 29.80
N GLU A 412 3.68 -20.65 29.46
CA GLU A 412 4.88 -21.25 28.81
C GLU A 412 5.57 -22.41 29.57
N LYS A 413 5.08 -22.80 30.75
CA LYS A 413 5.70 -23.81 31.62
C LYS A 413 5.32 -25.26 31.31
N GLU A 414 4.26 -25.54 30.55
CA GLU A 414 3.80 -26.92 30.31
C GLU A 414 4.21 -27.52 28.95
N GLN A 415 4.96 -26.79 28.12
CA GLN A 415 5.59 -27.32 26.90
C GLN A 415 7.11 -27.36 27.05
N LEU A 416 7.59 -28.00 28.12
CA LEU A 416 8.94 -28.56 28.14
C LEU A 416 8.83 -29.99 27.60
N ASP A 417 8.82 -30.13 26.28
CA ASP A 417 9.28 -31.38 25.67
C ASP A 417 10.78 -31.44 25.97
N GLU A 418 11.19 -32.34 26.86
CA GLU A 418 12.57 -32.52 27.35
C GLU A 418 13.59 -32.95 26.26
N ASP A 419 13.16 -33.11 25.01
CA ASP A 419 14.01 -33.60 23.93
C ASP A 419 14.36 -32.48 22.95
N ASN A 420 15.36 -31.64 23.26
CA ASN A 420 16.22 -30.97 22.25
C ASN A 420 17.35 -30.19 22.94
N GLU A 421 18.40 -30.92 23.36
CA GLU A 421 19.72 -30.31 23.59
C GLU A 421 20.43 -30.06 22.25
N ALA A 422 21.09 -28.89 22.18
CA ALA A 422 22.09 -28.43 21.21
C ALA A 422 21.62 -27.90 19.84
N ASP A 423 21.75 -26.57 19.65
CA ASP A 423 22.73 -25.93 18.73
C ASP A 423 22.20 -24.59 18.13
N ASP A 424 23.08 -23.59 18.13
CA ASP A 424 22.99 -22.23 17.55
C ASP A 424 21.80 -21.28 17.91
N GLY A 425 22.06 -20.36 18.84
CA GLY A 425 21.11 -19.49 19.53
C GLY A 425 20.54 -18.28 18.78
N ASN A 426 20.33 -18.34 17.46
CA ASN A 426 19.72 -17.20 16.73
C ASN A 426 18.63 -17.57 15.70
N GLU A 427 18.50 -18.84 15.29
CA GLU A 427 17.42 -19.29 14.40
C GLU A 427 16.17 -19.75 15.17
N TYR A 428 16.34 -20.19 16.42
CA TYR A 428 15.25 -20.65 17.29
C TYR A 428 14.28 -19.56 17.76
N ASN A 429 14.71 -18.28 17.82
CA ASN A 429 13.87 -17.21 18.38
C ASN A 429 12.78 -16.71 17.42
N ASN A 430 13.03 -16.67 16.11
CA ASN A 430 12.01 -16.23 15.14
C ASN A 430 10.91 -17.28 14.92
N LYS A 431 11.27 -18.58 14.93
CA LYS A 431 10.31 -19.69 14.83
C LYS A 431 9.34 -19.72 16.01
N LYS A 432 9.83 -19.46 17.23
CA LYS A 432 9.01 -19.39 18.45
C LYS A 432 8.01 -18.21 18.43
N GLU A 433 8.38 -17.06 17.88
CA GLU A 433 7.51 -15.87 17.85
C GLU A 433 6.40 -15.95 16.76
N ASP A 434 6.63 -16.71 15.68
CA ASP A 434 5.62 -16.99 14.66
C ASP A 434 4.64 -18.09 15.09
N ASP A 435 5.11 -19.13 15.79
CA ASP A 435 4.23 -20.12 16.44
C ASP A 435 3.41 -19.48 17.58
N TYR A 436 3.98 -18.51 18.29
CA TYR A 436 3.33 -17.75 19.37
C TYR A 436 1.98 -17.12 18.95
N LYS A 437 1.90 -16.54 17.74
CA LYS A 437 0.66 -15.92 17.24
C LYS A 437 -0.30 -16.93 16.60
N LYS A 438 0.18 -18.11 16.23
CA LYS A 438 -0.58 -19.12 15.51
C LYS A 438 -1.66 -19.76 16.37
N TYR A 439 -1.40 -19.91 17.67
CA TYR A 439 -2.30 -20.57 18.62
C TYR A 439 -2.93 -19.64 19.67
N ALA A 440 -2.63 -18.34 19.63
CA ALA A 440 -3.28 -17.35 20.50
C ALA A 440 -4.71 -17.03 20.04
N ILE A 441 -5.65 -16.89 20.98
CA ILE A 441 -6.99 -16.39 20.70
C ILE A 441 -6.87 -14.91 20.30
N LYS A 442 -7.35 -14.57 19.10
CA LYS A 442 -7.42 -13.18 18.63
C LYS A 442 -8.79 -12.61 18.94
N ARG A 443 -8.83 -11.49 19.67
CA ARG A 443 -10.02 -10.68 19.90
C ARG A 443 -9.82 -9.24 19.44
N GLU A 444 -10.90 -8.58 19.02
CA GLU A 444 -10.93 -7.16 18.66
C GLU A 444 -12.01 -6.40 19.46
N PRO A 445 -11.79 -6.09 20.75
CA PRO A 445 -12.81 -5.43 21.56
C PRO A 445 -13.33 -4.13 20.94
N ASP A 446 -14.61 -3.83 21.17
CA ASP A 446 -15.22 -2.58 20.69
C ASP A 446 -14.54 -1.36 21.34
N ILE A 447 -14.25 -1.43 22.64
CA ILE A 447 -13.46 -0.42 23.36
C ILE A 447 -12.48 -1.12 24.31
N GLN A 448 -11.28 -0.58 24.43
CA GLN A 448 -10.33 -0.98 25.46
C GLN A 448 -9.66 0.24 26.11
N PHE A 449 -9.38 0.13 27.40
CA PHE A 449 -8.58 1.10 28.15
C PHE A 449 -7.36 0.37 28.71
N GLN A 450 -6.18 0.83 28.29
CA GLN A 450 -4.90 0.18 28.59
C GLN A 450 -3.93 1.18 29.20
N TYR A 451 -3.32 0.78 30.31
CA TYR A 451 -2.19 1.49 30.88
C TYR A 451 -0.91 1.10 30.11
N PRO A 452 -0.04 2.04 29.69
CA PRO A 452 1.04 1.74 28.74
C PRO A 452 2.09 0.71 29.17
N LYS A 453 2.13 0.35 30.46
CA LYS A 453 3.09 -0.59 31.04
C LYS A 453 2.52 -2.01 31.23
N THR A 454 1.28 -2.27 30.81
CA THR A 454 0.63 -3.59 30.91
C THR A 454 0.57 -4.28 29.56
N ALA A 455 0.64 -5.62 29.55
CA ALA A 455 0.51 -6.43 28.34
C ALA A 455 -0.93 -6.40 27.80
N TYR A 456 -1.91 -6.49 28.70
CA TYR A 456 -3.34 -6.50 28.40
C TYR A 456 -4.02 -5.18 28.83
N PRO A 457 -5.16 -4.82 28.22
CA PRO A 457 -6.00 -3.73 28.72
C PRO A 457 -6.60 -4.08 30.08
N GLY A 458 -6.77 -3.08 30.96
CA GLY A 458 -7.43 -3.30 32.25
C GLY A 458 -8.96 -3.33 32.13
N VAL A 459 -9.52 -2.46 31.29
CA VAL A 459 -10.97 -2.41 31.03
C VAL A 459 -11.26 -2.70 29.57
N VAL A 460 -12.17 -3.64 29.33
CA VAL A 460 -12.67 -4.03 28.00
C VAL A 460 -14.17 -3.80 27.94
N VAL A 461 -14.65 -3.26 26.82
CA VAL A 461 -16.09 -3.04 26.57
C VAL A 461 -16.47 -3.69 25.25
N GLU A 462 -17.57 -4.43 25.25
CA GLU A 462 -18.15 -5.06 24.08
C GLU A 462 -19.62 -4.68 23.96
N VAL A 463 -20.07 -4.39 22.74
CA VAL A 463 -21.45 -4.00 22.44
C VAL A 463 -22.04 -5.05 21.49
N SER A 464 -23.12 -5.73 21.89
CA SER A 464 -23.82 -6.75 21.11
C SER A 464 -25.07 -6.23 20.39
N TYR A 465 -25.55 -7.02 19.43
CA TYR A 465 -26.74 -6.78 18.62
C TYR A 465 -27.81 -7.85 18.93
N SER A 466 -29.05 -7.40 19.18
CA SER A 466 -30.16 -8.19 19.72
C SER A 466 -30.73 -9.34 18.88
N GLN A 467 -30.08 -9.79 17.79
CA GLN A 467 -30.53 -10.97 17.02
C GLN A 467 -29.78 -12.26 17.37
N ASN A 468 -28.68 -12.15 18.12
CA ASN A 468 -28.01 -13.23 18.81
C ASN A 468 -27.02 -12.52 19.71
N GLY A 469 -27.45 -12.20 20.93
CA GLY A 469 -26.58 -11.63 21.96
C GLY A 469 -25.25 -12.35 21.87
N LYS A 470 -24.17 -11.61 21.60
CA LYS A 470 -22.83 -12.18 21.68
C LYS A 470 -22.81 -12.90 23.03
N ASP A 471 -22.19 -14.07 23.11
CA ASP A 471 -22.00 -14.73 24.39
C ASP A 471 -21.01 -13.86 25.20
N LEU A 472 -21.50 -12.74 25.73
CA LEU A 472 -20.76 -11.71 26.43
C LEU A 472 -20.12 -12.31 27.66
N ARG A 473 -20.80 -13.29 28.28
CA ARG A 473 -20.26 -14.14 29.34
C ARG A 473 -19.01 -14.87 28.86
N ARG A 474 -19.07 -15.57 27.73
CA ARG A 474 -17.90 -16.27 27.19
C ARG A 474 -16.77 -15.33 26.77
N LEU A 475 -17.09 -14.18 26.17
CA LEU A 475 -16.07 -13.17 25.87
C LEU A 475 -15.41 -12.64 27.15
N ALA A 476 -16.21 -12.34 28.18
CA ALA A 476 -15.70 -11.93 29.48
C ALA A 476 -14.78 -13.00 30.09
N GLN A 477 -15.17 -14.29 30.00
CA GLN A 477 -14.33 -15.42 30.39
C GLN A 477 -13.01 -15.43 29.63
N ASP A 478 -13.05 -15.35 28.30
CA ASP A 478 -11.82 -15.37 27.51
C ASP A 478 -10.90 -14.21 27.88
N TYR A 479 -11.42 -12.97 27.97
CA TYR A 479 -10.59 -11.82 28.33
C TYR A 479 -10.02 -11.92 29.73
N ILE A 480 -10.81 -12.30 30.72
CA ILE A 480 -10.38 -12.29 32.13
C ILE A 480 -9.47 -13.48 32.41
N LEU A 481 -9.84 -14.70 32.00
CA LEU A 481 -9.07 -15.92 32.31
C LEU A 481 -7.76 -15.96 31.51
N TYR A 482 -7.82 -15.73 30.20
CA TYR A 482 -6.66 -15.87 29.31
C TYR A 482 -5.77 -14.62 29.22
N SER A 483 -6.08 -13.60 30.02
CA SER A 483 -5.14 -12.53 30.39
C SER A 483 -4.59 -12.70 31.81
N ASN A 484 -4.90 -13.81 32.47
CA ASN A 484 -4.53 -14.06 33.87
C ASN A 484 -4.98 -12.94 34.82
N ALA A 485 -6.24 -12.52 34.70
CA ALA A 485 -6.85 -11.43 35.46
C ALA A 485 -6.22 -10.03 35.24
N ASP A 486 -5.39 -9.82 34.21
CA ASP A 486 -4.92 -8.48 33.85
C ASP A 486 -6.05 -7.60 33.32
N VAL A 487 -7.05 -8.20 32.65
CA VAL A 487 -8.34 -7.56 32.39
C VAL A 487 -9.16 -7.61 33.68
N LYS A 488 -9.25 -6.47 34.39
CA LYS A 488 -9.94 -6.34 35.68
C LYS A 488 -11.44 -6.08 35.56
N LEU A 489 -11.88 -5.50 34.44
CA LEU A 489 -13.29 -5.22 34.21
C LEU A 489 -13.69 -5.46 32.74
N PHE A 490 -14.69 -6.31 32.54
CA PHE A 490 -15.38 -6.45 31.27
C PHE A 490 -16.78 -5.84 31.36
N ILE A 491 -17.15 -4.97 30.43
CA ILE A 491 -18.47 -4.33 30.33
C ILE A 491 -19.13 -4.78 29.03
N GLY A 492 -20.28 -5.44 29.14
CA GLY A 492 -21.08 -5.87 27.99
C GLY A 492 -22.35 -5.05 27.88
N PHE A 493 -22.60 -4.44 26.74
CA PHE A 493 -23.87 -3.80 26.41
C PHE A 493 -24.63 -4.66 25.41
N ASP A 494 -25.86 -5.05 25.73
CA ASP A 494 -26.76 -5.64 24.75
C ASP A 494 -27.75 -4.58 24.26
N LEU A 495 -27.55 -4.13 23.01
CA LEU A 495 -28.36 -3.08 22.42
C LEU A 495 -29.45 -3.68 21.56
N SER A 496 -30.68 -3.37 21.91
CA SER A 496 -31.84 -3.74 21.14
C SER A 496 -32.16 -2.74 20.04
N TYR A 497 -32.28 -3.25 18.81
CA TYR A 497 -32.64 -2.46 17.63
C TYR A 497 -34.05 -2.74 17.10
N ASP A 498 -34.61 -3.89 17.45
CA ASP A 498 -35.87 -4.40 16.90
C ASP A 498 -36.99 -4.46 17.98
N GLY A 499 -36.89 -3.61 19.02
CA GLY A 499 -37.95 -3.47 20.03
C GLY A 499 -37.87 -4.40 21.25
N GLY A 500 -36.70 -4.97 21.56
CA GLY A 500 -36.37 -5.52 22.90
C GLY A 500 -35.78 -4.47 23.87
N SER A 501 -35.47 -4.86 25.11
CA SER A 501 -34.82 -4.00 26.10
C SER A 501 -33.29 -3.96 25.91
N SER A 502 -32.67 -2.80 26.11
CA SER A 502 -31.20 -2.66 26.11
C SER A 502 -30.67 -2.78 27.54
N THR A 503 -29.65 -3.62 27.72
CA THR A 503 -29.12 -4.01 29.02
C THR A 503 -27.60 -3.81 29.13
N VAL A 504 -27.10 -3.70 30.36
CA VAL A 504 -25.68 -3.69 30.68
C VAL A 504 -25.35 -4.82 31.64
N SER A 505 -24.20 -5.45 31.42
CA SER A 505 -23.64 -6.50 32.26
C SER A 505 -22.16 -6.20 32.54
N THR A 506 -21.68 -6.56 33.73
CA THR A 506 -20.27 -6.41 34.11
C THR A 506 -19.70 -7.68 34.72
N TRP A 507 -18.44 -7.96 34.42
CA TRP A 507 -17.71 -9.11 34.94
C TRP A 507 -16.35 -8.70 35.46
N ARG A 508 -15.92 -9.33 36.55
CA ARG A 508 -14.61 -9.10 37.20
C ARG A 508 -13.96 -10.45 37.58
N PRO A 509 -12.62 -10.51 37.66
CA PRO A 509 -11.92 -11.68 38.18
C PRO A 509 -12.22 -11.89 39.66
N LYS A 510 -12.25 -13.16 40.08
CA LYS A 510 -12.25 -13.58 41.47
C LYS A 510 -11.34 -14.79 41.61
N PHE A 511 -10.44 -14.72 42.56
CA PHE A 511 -9.62 -15.87 42.95
C PHE A 511 -10.36 -16.65 44.05
N ILE A 512 -10.44 -17.96 43.88
CA ILE A 512 -11.04 -18.90 44.84
C ILE A 512 -9.94 -19.85 45.26
N ASN A 513 -9.68 -19.95 46.56
CA ASN A 513 -8.73 -20.94 47.06
C ASN A 513 -9.42 -22.31 47.09
N ASP A 514 -8.87 -23.28 46.36
CA ASP A 514 -9.28 -24.68 46.42
C ASP A 514 -8.10 -25.54 46.93
N GLY A 515 -7.82 -25.45 48.23
CA GLY A 515 -6.72 -26.17 48.85
C GLY A 515 -5.35 -25.54 48.58
N ASP A 516 -4.48 -26.28 47.87
CA ASP A 516 -3.10 -25.86 47.54
C ASP A 516 -3.02 -25.02 46.25
N ASP A 517 -4.10 -24.95 45.46
CA ASP A 517 -4.19 -24.20 44.21
C ASP A 517 -5.17 -22.99 44.32
N GLU A 518 -4.86 -21.91 43.59
CA GLU A 518 -5.69 -20.70 43.50
C GLU A 518 -6.41 -20.67 42.14
N ASP A 519 -7.72 -20.88 42.14
CA ASP A 519 -8.53 -20.91 40.93
C ASP A 519 -9.01 -19.50 40.55
N LEU A 520 -8.65 -19.06 39.35
CA LEU A 520 -9.18 -17.83 38.77
C LEU A 520 -10.53 -18.09 38.10
N VAL A 521 -11.58 -17.44 38.60
CA VAL A 521 -12.92 -17.49 37.99
C VAL A 521 -13.42 -16.10 37.60
N THR A 522 -14.37 -16.04 36.68
CA THR A 522 -15.09 -14.82 36.33
C THR A 522 -16.40 -14.71 37.09
N VAL A 523 -16.65 -13.57 37.74
CA VAL A 523 -17.91 -13.30 38.44
C VAL A 523 -18.67 -12.19 37.71
N GLN A 524 -19.95 -12.40 37.46
CA GLN A 524 -20.85 -11.40 36.91
C GLN A 524 -21.39 -10.53 38.06
N TYR A 525 -21.06 -9.24 38.08
CA TYR A 525 -21.45 -8.29 39.13
C TYR A 525 -22.76 -7.58 38.80
N VAL A 526 -22.91 -7.15 37.55
CA VAL A 526 -24.15 -6.63 37.01
C VAL A 526 -24.64 -7.62 35.96
N GLN A 527 -25.86 -8.14 36.14
CA GLN A 527 -26.45 -9.13 35.25
C GLN A 527 -27.66 -8.54 34.52
N ASP A 528 -27.48 -8.37 33.21
CA ASP A 528 -28.46 -7.99 32.19
C ASP A 528 -29.41 -6.88 32.68
N ARG A 529 -28.83 -5.87 33.34
CA ARG A 529 -29.61 -4.80 33.96
C ARG A 529 -30.13 -3.85 32.89
N PRO A 530 -31.46 -3.67 32.76
CA PRO A 530 -32.02 -2.85 31.70
C PRO A 530 -31.83 -1.36 32.03
N PHE A 531 -31.35 -0.61 31.05
CA PHE A 531 -31.30 0.86 31.09
C PHE A 531 -32.27 1.51 30.09
N LEU A 532 -32.80 0.73 29.14
CA LEU A 532 -33.81 1.18 28.18
C LEU A 532 -34.83 0.06 27.90
N SER A 533 -36.11 0.38 27.90
CA SER A 533 -37.18 -0.57 27.55
C SER A 533 -37.32 -0.74 26.03
N CYS A 534 -38.11 -1.75 25.63
CA CYS A 534 -38.55 -1.96 24.25
C CYS A 534 -39.21 -0.73 23.62
N ASP A 535 -39.90 0.08 24.41
CA ASP A 535 -40.64 1.27 23.98
C ASP A 535 -39.77 2.54 23.99
N GLY A 536 -38.45 2.40 24.23
CA GLY A 536 -37.51 3.52 24.31
C GLY A 536 -37.60 4.34 25.61
N GLN A 537 -38.26 3.82 26.64
CA GLN A 537 -38.32 4.48 27.95
C GLN A 537 -37.11 4.12 28.80
N VAL A 538 -36.54 5.11 29.51
CA VAL A 538 -35.40 4.89 30.40
C VAL A 538 -35.80 3.98 31.56
N GLN A 539 -35.00 2.95 31.82
CA GLN A 539 -35.16 2.02 32.94
C GLN A 539 -34.06 2.27 33.97
N ASN A 540 -34.40 2.13 35.26
CA ASN A 540 -33.48 2.31 36.39
C ASN A 540 -32.63 3.61 36.31
N PRO A 541 -33.24 4.79 36.11
CA PRO A 541 -32.54 6.01 35.70
C PRO A 541 -31.44 6.50 36.66
N ASP A 542 -31.57 6.18 37.94
CA ASP A 542 -30.65 6.56 39.02
C ASP A 542 -29.60 5.50 39.34
N GLU A 543 -29.72 4.28 38.78
CA GLU A 543 -28.65 3.28 38.89
C GLU A 543 -27.39 3.76 38.15
N VAL A 544 -26.24 3.35 38.67
CA VAL A 544 -24.93 3.78 38.16
C VAL A 544 -24.10 2.57 37.75
N LEU A 545 -23.45 2.71 36.60
CA LEU A 545 -22.36 1.85 36.18
C LEU A 545 -21.08 2.39 36.82
N THR A 546 -20.54 1.64 37.78
CA THR A 546 -19.34 2.00 38.54
C THR A 546 -18.09 1.34 37.95
N ILE A 547 -17.05 2.14 37.71
CA ILE A 547 -15.73 1.70 37.25
C ILE A 547 -14.69 2.23 38.24
N ASP A 548 -13.94 1.35 38.90
CA ASP A 548 -12.86 1.75 39.80
C ASP A 548 -11.65 2.16 38.94
N VAL A 549 -10.97 3.24 39.32
CA VAL A 549 -9.74 3.67 38.65
C VAL A 549 -8.67 2.57 38.69
N ARG A 550 -8.68 1.68 39.69
CA ARG A 550 -7.78 0.53 39.78
C ARG A 550 -8.04 -0.53 38.72
N ASP A 551 -9.23 -0.56 38.12
CA ASP A 551 -9.57 -1.51 37.06
C ASP A 551 -8.77 -1.28 35.76
N PHE A 552 -8.18 -0.10 35.60
CA PHE A 552 -7.47 0.26 34.37
C PHE A 552 -6.06 -0.35 34.24
N ALA A 553 -5.56 -1.06 35.27
CA ALA A 553 -4.27 -1.73 35.24
C ALA A 553 -4.23 -2.98 36.13
N THR A 554 -3.14 -3.74 36.06
CA THR A 554 -2.90 -4.90 36.90
C THR A 554 -2.74 -4.50 38.37
N ASP A 555 -2.92 -5.45 39.29
CA ASP A 555 -2.90 -5.17 40.73
C ASP A 555 -1.52 -4.65 41.18
N GLU A 556 -0.43 -5.09 40.54
CA GLU A 556 0.94 -4.61 40.83
C GLU A 556 1.07 -3.11 40.62
N ILE A 557 0.38 -2.57 39.60
CA ILE A 557 0.43 -1.16 39.25
C ILE A 557 -0.62 -0.37 40.04
N SER A 558 -1.85 -0.87 40.08
CA SER A 558 -3.00 -0.17 40.64
C SER A 558 -3.03 -0.12 42.16
N LYS A 559 -2.29 -1.00 42.87
CA LYS A 559 -2.10 -0.94 44.34
C LYS A 559 -1.65 0.43 44.85
N THR A 560 -0.86 1.15 44.08
CA THR A 560 -0.34 2.47 44.46
C THR A 560 -1.30 3.62 44.16
N TRP A 561 -2.41 3.31 43.46
CA TRP A 561 -3.37 4.31 43.00
C TRP A 561 -4.40 4.60 44.09
N PRO A 562 -4.83 5.87 44.21
CA PRO A 562 -5.83 6.25 45.18
C PRO A 562 -7.20 5.68 44.80
N ASP A 563 -8.02 5.47 45.81
CA ASP A 563 -9.37 4.94 45.67
C ASP A 563 -10.28 5.98 45.01
N ALA A 564 -10.76 5.69 43.80
CA ALA A 564 -11.56 6.61 43.00
C ALA A 564 -12.45 5.84 42.03
N GLU A 565 -13.67 6.31 41.86
CA GLU A 565 -14.68 5.65 41.04
C GLU A 565 -15.26 6.62 40.00
N ILE A 566 -15.53 6.07 38.81
CA ILE A 566 -16.34 6.69 37.76
C ILE A 566 -17.75 6.14 37.89
N ASN A 567 -18.75 7.01 37.92
CA ASN A 567 -20.15 6.62 38.06
C ASN A 567 -20.97 7.18 36.90
N ILE A 568 -21.38 6.30 35.97
CA ILE A 568 -22.20 6.68 34.81
C ILE A 568 -23.63 6.24 35.05
N LYS A 569 -24.57 7.20 35.19
CA LYS A 569 -25.99 6.90 35.39
C LYS A 569 -26.60 6.15 34.19
N PHE A 570 -27.56 5.27 34.45
CA PHE A 570 -28.27 4.55 33.40
C PHE A 570 -29.12 5.47 32.53
N SER A 571 -29.65 6.55 33.11
CA SER A 571 -30.26 7.63 32.33
C SER A 571 -29.29 8.25 31.32
N ARG A 572 -28.00 8.34 31.64
CA ARG A 572 -26.97 8.80 30.71
C ARG A 572 -26.69 7.74 29.64
N LEU A 573 -26.60 6.45 29.99
CA LEU A 573 -26.44 5.36 29.02
C LEU A 573 -27.58 5.34 27.98
N ALA A 574 -28.82 5.53 28.43
CA ALA A 574 -29.99 5.64 27.56
C ALA A 574 -29.88 6.84 26.60
N GLN A 575 -29.43 8.00 27.09
CA GLN A 575 -29.19 9.17 26.24
C GLN A 575 -28.13 8.90 25.16
N LEU A 576 -26.98 8.33 25.53
CA LEU A 576 -25.91 8.02 24.57
C LEU A 576 -26.42 7.10 23.45
N PHE A 577 -27.28 6.13 23.78
CA PHE A 577 -27.89 5.25 22.80
C PHE A 577 -28.89 5.97 21.89
N ASN A 578 -29.77 6.79 22.47
CA ASN A 578 -30.74 7.58 21.70
C ASN A 578 -30.04 8.58 20.75
N ASP A 579 -28.99 9.25 21.22
CA ASP A 579 -28.17 10.16 20.41
C ASP A 579 -27.55 9.43 19.21
N ALA A 580 -27.02 8.22 19.45
CA ALA A 580 -26.46 7.37 18.39
C ALA A 580 -27.52 6.92 17.36
N GLN A 581 -28.75 6.63 17.79
CA GLN A 581 -29.86 6.32 16.89
C GLN A 581 -30.27 7.54 16.05
N GLN A 582 -30.42 8.70 16.69
CA GLN A 582 -30.81 9.94 16.03
C GLN A 582 -29.79 10.38 14.98
N TRP A 583 -28.49 10.31 15.29
CA TRP A 583 -27.42 10.65 14.35
C TRP A 583 -27.45 9.78 13.10
N GLN A 584 -27.78 8.49 13.25
CA GLN A 584 -27.92 7.58 12.12
C GLN A 584 -29.14 7.97 11.27
N LEU A 585 -30.28 8.19 11.92
CA LEU A 585 -31.52 8.60 11.26
C LEU A 585 -31.32 9.91 10.49
N GLU A 586 -30.68 10.92 11.08
CA GLU A 586 -30.40 12.21 10.43
C GLU A 586 -29.52 12.04 9.18
N LYS A 587 -28.50 11.19 9.23
CA LYS A 587 -27.64 10.93 8.07
C LYS A 587 -28.37 10.23 6.92
N GLU A 588 -29.27 9.31 7.24
CA GLU A 588 -30.04 8.54 6.24
C GLU A 588 -31.25 9.33 5.70
N THR A 589 -31.88 10.16 6.53
CA THR A 589 -33.10 10.91 6.18
C THR A 589 -32.84 12.32 5.67
N ALA A 590 -31.61 12.85 5.75
CA ALA A 590 -31.26 14.22 5.34
C ALA A 590 -31.54 14.53 3.85
N LYS A 591 -32.81 14.70 3.52
CA LYS A 591 -33.33 15.49 2.42
C LYS A 591 -33.11 16.97 2.73
N SER A 592 -31.85 17.40 2.63
CA SER A 592 -31.36 18.71 2.18
C SER A 592 -31.93 20.05 2.71
N SER A 593 -32.86 20.14 3.65
CA SER A 593 -33.47 21.44 4.00
C SER A 593 -32.84 22.16 5.21
N GLN A 594 -32.26 21.46 6.19
CA GLN A 594 -31.74 22.08 7.43
C GLN A 594 -30.24 21.95 7.68
N VAL A 595 -29.51 21.11 6.94
CA VAL A 595 -28.05 20.99 7.10
C VAL A 595 -27.36 22.16 6.37
N MET A 596 -26.58 22.96 7.10
CA MET A 596 -25.73 24.02 6.52
C MET A 596 -24.69 23.41 5.56
N LYS A 597 -25.05 23.27 4.29
CA LYS A 597 -24.12 22.90 3.23
C LYS A 597 -23.21 24.09 2.91
N SER A 598 -22.00 23.80 2.43
CA SER A 598 -21.10 24.85 1.96
C SER A 598 -21.78 25.74 0.92
N LYS A 599 -21.77 27.06 1.14
CA LYS A 599 -22.29 28.07 0.19
C LYS A 599 -21.47 28.16 -1.10
N ARG A 600 -20.33 27.46 -1.18
CA ARG A 600 -19.46 27.47 -2.37
C ARG A 600 -20.11 26.70 -3.51
N VAL A 601 -20.61 27.44 -4.50
CA VAL A 601 -21.01 26.88 -5.79
C VAL A 601 -19.76 26.64 -6.62
N SER A 602 -19.29 25.40 -6.65
CA SER A 602 -18.19 24.95 -7.52
C SER A 602 -18.76 24.05 -8.61
N ARG A 603 -18.31 24.25 -9.86
CA ARG A 603 -18.61 23.29 -10.94
C ARG A 603 -17.96 21.96 -10.57
N LYS A 604 -18.78 20.99 -10.19
CA LYS A 604 -18.34 19.59 -10.08
C LYS A 604 -18.08 19.10 -11.50
N ARG A 605 -16.81 18.95 -11.88
CA ARG A 605 -16.45 18.30 -13.13
C ARG A 605 -16.96 16.85 -13.00
N ARG A 606 -17.87 16.42 -13.88
CA ARG A 606 -18.25 15.01 -13.95
C ARG A 606 -16.95 14.24 -14.19
N LEU A 607 -16.66 13.23 -13.38
CA LEU A 607 -15.70 12.23 -13.80
C LEU A 607 -16.20 11.71 -15.17
N PRO A 608 -15.32 11.52 -16.17
CA PRO A 608 -15.71 10.83 -17.38
C PRO A 608 -16.43 9.54 -16.99
N SER A 609 -17.54 9.24 -17.67
CA SER A 609 -18.45 8.13 -17.37
C SER A 609 -17.84 6.75 -17.64
N SER A 610 -16.52 6.61 -17.57
CA SER A 610 -15.89 5.31 -17.45
C SER A 610 -16.33 4.72 -16.12
N SER A 611 -17.18 3.69 -16.19
CA SER A 611 -17.52 2.84 -15.06
C SER A 611 -16.24 2.46 -14.31
N PRO A 612 -16.22 2.52 -12.96
CA PRO A 612 -15.14 1.89 -12.23
C PRO A 612 -15.19 0.40 -12.59
N GLN A 613 -14.13 -0.08 -13.25
CA GLN A 613 -13.84 -1.51 -13.44
C GLN A 613 -14.95 -2.33 -14.13
N ARG A 614 -15.03 -2.23 -15.45
CA ARG A 614 -15.39 -3.40 -16.28
C ARG A 614 -14.27 -3.56 -17.31
N LEU A 615 -13.66 -4.74 -17.34
CA LEU A 615 -12.78 -5.14 -18.44
C LEU A 615 -13.59 -5.12 -19.73
N ARG A 616 -13.00 -4.76 -20.86
CA ARG A 616 -13.71 -4.81 -22.15
C ARG A 616 -14.03 -6.27 -22.45
N SER A 617 -15.11 -6.54 -23.18
CA SER A 617 -15.48 -7.91 -23.60
C SER A 617 -14.32 -8.67 -24.24
N ASP A 618 -13.50 -7.94 -25.01
CA ASP A 618 -12.35 -8.47 -25.73
C ASP A 618 -11.21 -8.84 -24.77
N ASP A 619 -11.07 -8.10 -23.66
CA ASP A 619 -10.13 -8.41 -22.58
C ASP A 619 -10.63 -9.62 -21.76
N GLU A 620 -11.94 -9.76 -21.56
CA GLU A 620 -12.55 -10.93 -20.89
C GLU A 620 -12.44 -12.21 -21.74
N GLU A 621 -12.51 -12.10 -23.07
CA GLU A 621 -12.27 -13.21 -23.99
C GLU A 621 -10.80 -13.62 -24.02
N GLN A 622 -9.86 -12.66 -24.06
CA GLN A 622 -8.43 -12.97 -23.94
C GLN A 622 -8.07 -13.64 -22.61
N ILE A 623 -8.70 -13.21 -21.51
CA ILE A 623 -8.49 -13.81 -20.20
C ILE A 623 -9.06 -15.24 -20.16
N ARG A 624 -10.24 -15.48 -20.75
CA ARG A 624 -10.80 -16.84 -20.86
C ARG A 624 -9.98 -17.76 -21.75
N GLU A 625 -9.44 -17.27 -22.85
CA GLU A 625 -8.51 -18.03 -23.70
C GLU A 625 -7.20 -18.35 -22.96
N TRP A 626 -6.71 -17.41 -22.14
CA TRP A 626 -5.53 -17.64 -21.30
C TRP A 626 -5.81 -18.65 -20.18
N GLU A 627 -6.97 -18.58 -19.52
CA GLU A 627 -7.39 -19.55 -18.51
C GLU A 627 -7.55 -20.95 -19.11
N GLN A 628 -8.21 -21.09 -20.27
CA GLN A 628 -8.34 -22.36 -20.98
C GLN A 628 -7.00 -22.92 -21.48
N ALA A 629 -6.08 -22.06 -21.93
CA ALA A 629 -4.73 -22.48 -22.35
C ALA A 629 -3.85 -22.93 -21.17
N VAL A 630 -4.12 -22.43 -19.96
CA VAL A 630 -3.46 -22.85 -18.72
C VAL A 630 -4.04 -24.19 -18.23
N ASP A 631 -5.36 -24.37 -18.27
CA ASP A 631 -6.01 -25.65 -17.92
C ASP A 631 -5.67 -26.79 -18.89
N LEU A 632 -5.50 -26.50 -20.19
CA LEU A 632 -5.00 -27.51 -21.15
C LEU A 632 -3.53 -27.88 -20.94
N LYS A 633 -2.75 -27.00 -20.30
CA LYS A 633 -1.34 -27.27 -19.96
C LYS A 633 -1.20 -28.05 -18.66
N SER A 634 -2.07 -27.84 -17.67
CA SER A 634 -2.07 -28.60 -16.42
C SER A 634 -2.43 -30.07 -16.65
N HIS A 635 -3.42 -30.36 -17.49
CA HIS A 635 -3.80 -31.74 -17.82
C HIS A 635 -2.76 -32.55 -18.62
N LYS A 636 -1.76 -31.90 -19.24
CA LYS A 636 -0.68 -32.57 -19.96
C LYS A 636 0.55 -32.89 -19.10
N ALA A 637 0.61 -32.38 -17.87
CA ALA A 637 1.78 -32.53 -16.99
C ALA A 637 1.67 -33.74 -16.04
N ASP A 638 0.49 -34.33 -15.87
CA ASP A 638 0.24 -35.50 -15.01
C ASP A 638 0.23 -36.82 -15.79
N ALA A 639 1.25 -37.06 -16.61
CA ALA A 639 1.47 -38.38 -17.21
C ALA A 639 2.85 -38.93 -16.83
N ASP A 640 2.80 -39.76 -15.78
CA ASP A 640 3.64 -40.91 -15.42
C ASP A 640 5.17 -40.78 -15.34
N TYR A 641 5.69 -40.93 -14.12
CA TYR A 641 7.01 -41.51 -13.91
C TYR A 641 6.89 -42.84 -13.14
N VAL A 642 7.11 -43.94 -13.85
CA VAL A 642 7.27 -45.30 -13.33
C VAL A 642 8.64 -45.39 -12.66
N GLY A 643 8.66 -45.81 -11.39
CA GLY A 643 9.88 -45.99 -10.62
C GLY A 643 10.64 -47.26 -11.03
N ASP A 644 11.97 -47.19 -10.94
CA ASP A 644 12.81 -48.38 -10.86
C ASP A 644 13.87 -48.15 -9.77
N ASP A 645 13.86 -49.06 -8.81
CA ASP A 645 14.81 -49.19 -7.71
C ASP A 645 16.10 -49.84 -8.21
N THR A 646 17.25 -49.49 -7.63
CA THR A 646 18.24 -50.42 -6.98
C THR A 646 19.64 -49.80 -6.83
N GLU A 647 20.08 -49.79 -5.57
CA GLU A 647 21.38 -50.18 -5.00
C GLU A 647 22.66 -50.20 -5.89
N ASP A 648 23.67 -49.40 -5.49
CA ASP A 648 25.13 -49.70 -5.51
C ASP A 648 25.86 -48.40 -5.10
N ASP A 649 26.02 -48.08 -3.82
CA ASP A 649 26.92 -48.69 -2.82
C ASP A 649 28.44 -48.56 -3.12
N ASP A 650 29.07 -47.76 -2.27
CA ASP A 650 30.43 -47.90 -1.74
C ASP A 650 31.50 -48.56 -2.62
N LYS A 651 32.20 -47.77 -3.46
CA LYS A 651 33.56 -48.09 -3.96
C LYS A 651 34.22 -46.96 -4.76
N ARG A 652 34.54 -45.80 -4.16
CA ARG A 652 35.56 -44.90 -4.79
C ARG A 652 36.23 -43.83 -3.94
N ARG A 653 36.21 -43.95 -2.60
CA ARG A 653 37.05 -43.11 -1.73
C ARG A 653 37.99 -43.98 -0.89
N LEU A 654 39.01 -44.54 -1.54
CA LEU A 654 40.28 -44.96 -0.93
C LEU A 654 41.19 -45.52 -2.03
N THR A 655 41.86 -44.65 -2.79
CA THR A 655 43.20 -44.95 -3.33
C THR A 655 43.80 -43.68 -3.95
N LYS A 656 45.09 -43.47 -3.68
CA LYS A 656 46.02 -42.46 -4.24
C LYS A 656 46.07 -41.08 -3.56
N ARG A 657 46.48 -41.10 -2.29
CA ARG A 657 47.72 -40.40 -1.89
C ARG A 657 48.91 -41.33 -2.15
N ARG A 658 49.62 -41.12 -3.26
CA ARG A 658 51.07 -41.34 -3.45
C ARG A 658 51.44 -40.97 -4.89
N SER A 659 52.47 -40.12 -4.99
CA SER A 659 53.09 -39.48 -6.16
C SER A 659 52.36 -38.28 -6.74
#